data_AF-A0A6M0J3K0-F1
#
_entry.id   AF-A0A6M0J3K0-F1
#
_cell.length_a   1.000
_cell.length_b   1.000
_cell.length_c   1.000
_cell.angle_alpha   90.00
_cell.angle_beta   90.00
_cell.angle_gamma   90.00
#
_symmetry.space_group_name_H-M   'P 1'
#
loop_
_entity.id
_entity.type
_entity.pdbx_description
1 polymer ?
#
loop_
_entity_poly.entity_id
_entity_poly.type
_entity_poly.pdbx_seq_one_letter_code
_entity_poly.pdbx_strand_id
1 'polypeptide(L)'
;CEEYEHKIINIIASAKFLQNFIDTCLSDAGFLHILTQVQSKISIDQLHEKVSAVLITAEKRLNFDSLPVMQQNLHRMSQVQVQLRNVYRQLDIVTKKINKQANNPLNIDVIKALIGVLGKSITALGLDENGVIILYNNSQYESVKSIINKCINLKQIIEKPILQLAYLVSFGKECTQHPGLITALEEIHSNKSISDIKNDVKTKSRIIKNSLSFGNQGVMLCQLEQIKIVQKDLISINKNFQNIINTIEKGKITYIKSTTLESLLLLFGSICAVEFSPKDELFIDFNSQNEKVLDILSFCQKLQPKIETLIQEGEGKIKEAQECLKNPLLMKQCQRQQRRKSVQITTAIVASILILISPGVWFGWKRFSQEQVRWNAQTLMSSIGDVTQAKDINEIRLMRDKIKQAIASVEIIPNSFASAYLAAHQDISKFRVQLDPVEKRLQIEEDTAAKFESTKQLAMDAAILVQNPPHPATVWNEASNKWQEAITILESIPEDSFVSVDAKTKLEQYRNNYAVISARLSSEIQASDSIENAKKLSWEAVKITQNPPHSSTTWKQASNKLEQAIKLLGTMPKNSPLYAQEQQRLQEYKANYTTINKRLIIEDNAVLKFKQAQKLAKQVERIAQNMPYTLAGLQDALAKIKQATNVLSSIPSGTTVSVQASEVVQIYSRNYNTIYNRFQAINTCSSPQSSDCFDANYSFYLESIDSSLSSL
;
A
#
# COMPACT_ATOMS: atom_id res chain seq x y z
N CYS A 1 -52.50 21.41 13.44
CA CYS A 1 -52.72 20.97 12.05
C CYS A 1 -51.43 20.99 11.24
N GLU A 2 -50.70 22.10 11.18
CA GLU A 2 -49.43 22.23 10.43
C GLU A 2 -48.37 21.18 10.79
N GLU A 3 -48.18 20.86 12.08
CA GLU A 3 -47.25 19.80 12.51
C GLU A 3 -47.65 18.41 11.95
N TYR A 4 -48.95 18.10 11.99
CA TYR A 4 -49.48 16.85 11.44
C TYR A 4 -49.40 16.82 9.92
N GLU A 5 -49.63 17.95 9.25
CA GLU A 5 -49.47 18.09 7.81
C GLU A 5 -48.03 17.81 7.38
N HIS A 6 -47.04 18.39 8.05
CA HIS A 6 -45.63 18.10 7.80
C HIS A 6 -45.28 16.62 8.04
N LYS A 7 -45.78 16.02 9.13
CA LYS A 7 -45.59 14.58 9.40
C LYS A 7 -46.18 13.70 8.30
N ILE A 8 -47.41 13.98 7.87
CA ILE A 8 -48.09 13.24 6.80
C ILE A 8 -47.32 13.36 5.48
N ILE A 9 -46.90 14.57 5.10
CA ILE A 9 -46.12 14.81 3.88
C ILE A 9 -44.82 14.00 3.90
N ASN A 10 -44.10 13.99 5.02
CA ASN A 10 -42.86 13.23 5.18
C ASN A 10 -43.09 11.71 5.09
N ILE A 11 -44.15 11.20 5.71
CA ILE A 11 -44.52 9.77 5.63
C ILE A 11 -44.86 9.38 4.19
N ILE A 12 -45.66 10.19 3.47
CA ILE A 12 -46.01 9.91 2.06
C ILE A 12 -44.77 9.91 1.17
N ALA A 13 -43.88 10.90 1.33
CA ALA A 13 -42.63 10.97 0.57
C ALA A 13 -41.74 9.74 0.83
N SER A 14 -41.63 9.33 2.09
CA SER A 14 -40.82 8.18 2.50
C SER A 14 -41.42 6.85 2.04
N ALA A 15 -42.75 6.72 2.05
CA ALA A 15 -43.46 5.56 1.51
C ALA A 15 -43.25 5.42 0.00
N LYS A 16 -43.33 6.52 -0.74
CA LYS A 16 -43.06 6.54 -2.19
C LYS A 16 -41.60 6.18 -2.49
N PHE A 17 -40.66 6.71 -1.72
CA PHE A 17 -39.25 6.31 -1.82
C PHE A 17 -39.07 4.82 -1.54
N LEU A 18 -39.68 4.30 -0.47
CA LEU A 18 -39.58 2.90 -0.08
C LEU A 18 -40.14 1.97 -1.16
N GLN A 19 -41.27 2.31 -1.76
CA GLN A 19 -41.86 1.55 -2.86
C GLN A 19 -40.90 1.44 -4.04
N ASN A 20 -40.38 2.57 -4.53
CA ASN A 20 -39.39 2.59 -5.63
C ASN A 20 -38.12 1.80 -5.27
N PHE A 21 -37.70 1.87 -4.00
CA PHE A 21 -36.55 1.14 -3.50
C PHE A 21 -36.78 -0.38 -3.53
N ILE A 22 -37.97 -0.84 -3.11
CA ILE A 22 -38.37 -2.25 -3.16
C ILE A 22 -38.40 -2.74 -4.61
N ASP A 23 -38.98 -1.99 -5.53
CA ASP A 23 -39.01 -2.34 -6.96
C ASP A 23 -37.60 -2.48 -7.54
N THR A 24 -36.68 -1.59 -7.14
CA THR A 24 -35.27 -1.66 -7.49
C THR A 24 -34.61 -2.93 -6.94
N CYS A 25 -34.92 -3.32 -5.70
CA CYS A 25 -34.42 -4.53 -5.08
C CYS A 25 -34.93 -5.79 -5.77
N LEU A 26 -36.23 -5.86 -6.08
CA LEU A 26 -36.85 -7.00 -6.76
C LEU A 26 -36.36 -7.16 -8.21
N SER A 27 -35.95 -6.07 -8.85
CA SER A 27 -35.42 -6.09 -10.22
C SER A 27 -33.92 -6.42 -10.29
N ASP A 28 -33.20 -6.42 -9.17
CA ASP A 28 -31.76 -6.65 -9.14
C ASP A 28 -31.42 -8.12 -8.81
N ALA A 29 -30.95 -8.84 -9.83
CA ALA A 29 -30.58 -10.26 -9.70
C ALA A 29 -29.50 -10.52 -8.63
N GLY A 30 -28.57 -9.58 -8.43
CA GLY A 30 -27.52 -9.71 -7.41
C GLY A 30 -28.06 -9.61 -5.99
N PHE A 31 -29.08 -8.79 -5.76
CA PHE A 31 -29.76 -8.64 -4.49
C PHE A 31 -30.52 -9.91 -4.14
N LEU A 32 -31.31 -10.42 -5.10
CA LEU A 32 -32.03 -11.68 -4.96
C LEU A 32 -31.07 -12.85 -4.68
N HIS A 33 -29.93 -12.90 -5.39
CA HIS A 33 -28.91 -13.90 -5.16
C HIS A 33 -28.36 -13.83 -3.72
N ILE A 34 -28.02 -12.64 -3.22
CA ILE A 34 -27.52 -12.45 -1.85
C ILE A 34 -28.55 -12.93 -0.82
N LEU A 35 -29.84 -12.63 -1.00
CA LEU A 35 -30.90 -13.10 -0.09
C LEU A 35 -30.97 -14.63 0.02
N THR A 36 -30.68 -15.34 -1.07
CA THR A 36 -30.69 -16.82 -1.07
C THR A 36 -29.41 -17.45 -0.50
N GLN A 37 -28.27 -16.77 -0.62
CA GLN A 37 -26.97 -17.33 -0.27
C GLN A 37 -26.58 -17.14 1.20
N VAL A 38 -26.96 -16.01 1.82
CA VAL A 38 -26.47 -15.70 3.16
C VAL A 38 -27.18 -16.57 4.20
N GLN A 39 -26.45 -17.45 4.88
CA GLN A 39 -27.01 -18.35 5.91
C GLN A 39 -26.80 -17.85 7.35
N SER A 40 -25.79 -17.01 7.59
CA SER A 40 -25.48 -16.52 8.94
C SER A 40 -26.55 -15.55 9.43
N LYS A 41 -26.96 -15.70 10.69
CA LYS A 41 -27.86 -14.77 11.39
C LYS A 41 -27.08 -14.16 12.54
N ILE A 42 -26.63 -12.91 12.40
CA ILE A 42 -25.93 -12.19 13.47
C ILE A 42 -26.39 -10.73 13.51
N SER A 43 -27.01 -10.31 14.61
CA SER A 43 -27.34 -8.89 14.77
C SER A 43 -26.08 -8.05 14.91
N ILE A 44 -26.22 -6.73 14.75
CA ILE A 44 -25.09 -5.82 14.90
C ILE A 44 -24.56 -5.84 16.35
N ASP A 45 -25.45 -5.98 17.33
CA ASP A 45 -25.07 -6.08 18.74
C ASP A 45 -24.39 -7.42 19.06
N GLN A 46 -24.89 -8.54 18.50
CA GLN A 46 -24.22 -9.84 18.60
C GLN A 46 -22.84 -9.84 17.91
N LEU A 47 -22.71 -9.14 16.78
CA LEU A 47 -21.43 -8.96 16.11
C LEU A 47 -20.48 -8.14 16.98
N HIS A 48 -20.96 -7.07 17.60
CA HIS A 48 -20.21 -6.26 18.55
C HIS A 48 -19.75 -7.09 19.75
N GLU A 49 -20.63 -7.88 20.38
CA GLU A 49 -20.29 -8.80 21.46
C GLU A 49 -19.22 -9.82 21.04
N LYS A 50 -19.40 -10.43 19.86
CA LYS A 50 -18.43 -11.41 19.32
C LYS A 50 -17.06 -10.77 19.08
N VAL A 51 -17.03 -9.59 18.48
CA VAL A 51 -15.79 -8.83 18.29
C VAL A 51 -15.18 -8.48 19.64
N SER A 52 -15.98 -8.04 20.60
CA SER A 52 -15.52 -7.68 21.94
C SER A 52 -14.89 -8.89 22.64
N ALA A 53 -15.53 -10.07 22.56
CA ALA A 53 -14.97 -11.32 23.06
C ALA A 53 -13.63 -11.66 22.39
N VAL A 54 -13.54 -11.54 21.06
CA VAL A 54 -12.29 -11.75 20.33
C VAL A 54 -11.22 -10.75 20.78
N LEU A 55 -11.56 -9.49 20.98
CA LEU A 55 -10.64 -8.44 21.45
C LEU A 55 -10.18 -8.66 22.90
N ILE A 56 -11.02 -9.22 23.77
CA ILE A 56 -10.62 -9.61 25.13
C ILE A 56 -9.61 -10.75 25.07
N THR A 57 -9.79 -11.71 24.16
CA THR A 57 -8.83 -12.82 23.95
C THR A 57 -7.61 -12.43 23.12
N ALA A 58 -7.63 -11.25 22.50
CA ALA A 58 -6.53 -10.73 21.71
C ALA A 58 -5.42 -10.30 22.67
N GLU A 59 -4.56 -11.26 23.02
CA GLU A 59 -3.37 -10.99 23.80
C GLU A 59 -2.47 -10.04 22.98
N LYS A 60 -2.39 -8.78 23.40
CA LYS A 60 -1.55 -7.74 22.78
C LYS A 60 -0.16 -7.70 23.41
N ARG A 61 0.32 -8.87 23.81
CA ARG A 61 1.52 -9.09 24.59
C ARG A 61 2.28 -10.26 23.97
N LEU A 62 3.41 -9.95 23.35
CA LEU A 62 4.30 -10.95 22.79
C LEU A 62 5.27 -11.41 23.87
N ASN A 63 5.15 -12.68 24.26
CA ASN A 63 5.94 -13.28 25.33
C ASN A 63 7.26 -13.89 24.80
N PHE A 64 8.36 -13.65 25.51
CA PHE A 64 9.72 -14.11 25.18
C PHE A 64 10.28 -15.18 26.13
N ASP A 65 9.48 -15.74 27.05
CA ASP A 65 9.90 -16.74 28.05
C ASP A 65 10.69 -17.91 27.44
N SER A 66 10.28 -18.37 26.25
CA SER A 66 11.04 -19.34 25.45
C SER A 66 10.63 -19.24 23.98
N LEU A 67 11.48 -19.73 23.07
CA LEU A 67 11.18 -19.75 21.63
C LEU A 67 9.86 -20.50 21.31
N PRO A 68 9.55 -21.68 21.90
CA PRO A 68 8.27 -22.35 21.67
C PRO A 68 7.06 -21.54 22.14
N VAL A 69 7.15 -20.89 23.32
CA VAL A 69 6.09 -20.03 23.86
C VAL A 69 5.85 -18.84 22.94
N MET A 70 6.92 -18.19 22.46
CA MET A 70 6.84 -17.08 21.52
C MET A 70 6.17 -17.53 20.21
N GLN A 71 6.57 -18.67 19.63
CA GLN A 71 5.96 -19.21 18.40
C GLN A 71 4.47 -19.54 18.57
N GLN A 72 4.09 -20.13 19.70
CA GLN A 72 2.69 -20.43 20.02
C GLN A 72 1.87 -19.15 20.16
N ASN A 73 2.41 -18.14 20.86
CA ASN A 73 1.77 -16.85 21.05
C ASN A 73 1.57 -16.12 19.71
N LEU A 74 2.58 -16.15 18.82
CA LEU A 74 2.50 -15.61 17.46
C LEU A 74 1.42 -16.28 16.61
N HIS A 75 1.30 -17.62 16.72
CA HIS A 75 0.26 -18.35 16.01
C HIS A 75 -1.14 -17.90 16.45
N ARG A 76 -1.36 -17.79 17.76
CA ARG A 76 -2.64 -17.33 18.33
C ARG A 76 -2.96 -15.89 17.91
N MET A 77 -2.00 -14.97 18.01
CA MET A 77 -2.16 -13.59 17.57
C MET A 77 -2.51 -13.50 16.08
N SER A 78 -1.84 -14.29 15.23
CA SER A 78 -2.11 -14.31 13.80
C SER A 78 -3.53 -14.80 13.48
N GLN A 79 -4.03 -15.82 14.19
CA GLN A 79 -5.40 -16.28 14.04
C GLN A 79 -6.42 -15.21 14.43
N VAL A 80 -6.24 -14.57 15.59
CA VAL A 80 -7.10 -13.48 16.07
C VAL A 80 -7.09 -12.31 15.08
N GLN A 81 -5.91 -11.94 14.58
CA GLN A 81 -5.75 -10.88 13.59
C GLN A 81 -6.53 -11.17 12.31
N VAL A 82 -6.49 -12.40 11.79
CA VAL A 82 -7.24 -12.81 10.59
C VAL A 82 -8.75 -12.70 10.83
N GLN A 83 -9.23 -13.14 12.00
CA GLN A 83 -10.65 -13.01 12.37
C GLN A 83 -11.09 -11.54 12.38
N LEU A 84 -10.34 -10.67 13.06
CA LEU A 84 -10.63 -9.25 13.12
C LEU A 84 -10.55 -8.59 11.73
N ARG A 85 -9.56 -8.92 10.90
CA ARG A 85 -9.43 -8.40 9.53
C ARG A 85 -10.62 -8.78 8.65
N ASN A 86 -11.16 -9.98 8.79
CA ASN A 86 -12.33 -10.38 8.01
C ASN A 86 -13.55 -9.54 8.38
N VAL A 87 -13.79 -9.32 9.68
CA VAL A 87 -14.87 -8.44 10.17
C VAL A 87 -14.65 -7.00 9.71
N TYR A 88 -13.44 -6.47 9.89
CA TYR A 88 -13.08 -5.12 9.45
C TYR A 88 -13.33 -4.92 7.95
N ARG A 89 -12.94 -5.88 7.11
CA ARG A 89 -13.17 -5.83 5.65
C ARG A 89 -14.65 -5.74 5.31
N GLN A 90 -15.47 -6.54 5.99
CA GLN A 90 -16.93 -6.52 5.81
C GLN A 90 -17.53 -5.16 6.20
N LEU A 91 -17.12 -4.61 7.35
CA LEU A 91 -17.56 -3.29 7.80
C LEU A 91 -17.04 -2.16 6.88
N ASP A 92 -15.82 -2.26 6.38
CA ASP A 92 -15.22 -1.28 5.47
C ASP A 92 -15.95 -1.19 4.12
N ILE A 93 -16.44 -2.33 3.59
CA ILE A 93 -17.29 -2.35 2.40
C ILE A 93 -18.58 -1.57 2.65
N VAL A 94 -19.21 -1.74 3.81
CA VAL A 94 -20.41 -0.99 4.22
C VAL A 94 -20.09 0.50 4.29
N THR A 95 -19.06 0.90 5.06
CA THR A 95 -18.68 2.32 5.22
C THR A 95 -18.32 3.00 3.90
N LYS A 96 -17.58 2.32 3.01
CA LYS A 96 -17.21 2.88 1.69
C LYS A 96 -18.42 3.11 0.79
N LYS A 97 -19.39 2.20 0.80
CA LYS A 97 -20.62 2.36 0.01
C LYS A 97 -21.48 3.52 0.52
N ILE A 98 -21.49 3.75 1.83
CA ILE A 98 -22.21 4.85 2.48
C ILE A 98 -21.55 6.20 2.17
N ASN A 99 -20.22 6.31 2.30
CA ASN A 99 -19.50 7.57 2.05
C ASN A 99 -19.61 8.07 0.60
N LYS A 100 -19.95 7.19 -0.35
CA LYS A 100 -20.22 7.57 -1.75
C LYS A 100 -21.57 8.25 -1.94
N GLN A 101 -22.42 8.33 -0.91
CA GLN A 101 -23.77 8.86 -1.00
C GLN A 101 -23.98 10.01 -0.01
N ALA A 102 -23.73 11.25 -0.46
CA ALA A 102 -23.78 12.44 0.40
C ALA A 102 -25.17 12.74 0.98
N ASN A 103 -26.26 12.36 0.30
CA ASN A 103 -27.62 12.86 0.61
C ASN A 103 -28.70 11.78 0.84
N ASN A 104 -28.43 10.49 0.61
CA ASN A 104 -29.39 9.43 0.88
C ASN A 104 -28.67 8.18 1.39
N PRO A 105 -28.86 7.77 2.66
CA PRO A 105 -28.11 6.67 3.25
C PRO A 105 -28.55 5.30 2.73
N LEU A 106 -29.68 5.21 2.00
CA LEU A 106 -30.24 3.94 1.57
C LEU A 106 -30.23 3.81 0.04
N ASN A 107 -29.35 2.93 -0.44
CA ASN A 107 -29.42 2.39 -1.79
C ASN A 107 -29.26 0.87 -1.75
N ILE A 108 -29.46 0.24 -2.91
CA ILE A 108 -29.43 -1.22 -3.01
C ILE A 108 -28.05 -1.77 -2.65
N ASP A 109 -26.99 -1.03 -2.96
CA ASP A 109 -25.62 -1.40 -2.67
C ASP A 109 -25.31 -1.45 -1.17
N VAL A 110 -25.81 -0.47 -0.41
CA VAL A 110 -25.69 -0.37 1.04
C VAL A 110 -26.47 -1.50 1.69
N ILE A 111 -27.71 -1.77 1.26
CA ILE A 111 -28.48 -2.90 1.77
C ILE A 111 -27.79 -4.24 1.45
N LYS A 112 -27.31 -4.45 0.23
CA LYS A 112 -26.52 -5.65 -0.12
C LYS A 112 -25.32 -5.82 0.82
N ALA A 113 -24.62 -4.73 1.12
CA ALA A 113 -23.48 -4.77 2.03
C ALA A 113 -23.89 -5.07 3.48
N LEU A 114 -24.95 -4.44 3.98
CA LEU A 114 -25.50 -4.69 5.31
C LEU A 114 -25.95 -6.15 5.46
N ILE A 115 -26.65 -6.70 4.47
CA ILE A 115 -27.00 -8.13 4.44
C ILE A 115 -25.73 -9.00 4.35
N GLY A 116 -24.69 -8.57 3.64
CA GLY A 116 -23.41 -9.27 3.62
C GLY A 116 -22.72 -9.37 4.99
N VAL A 117 -22.96 -8.41 5.91
CA VAL A 117 -22.38 -8.39 7.26
C VAL A 117 -23.30 -9.06 8.29
N LEU A 118 -24.57 -8.69 8.30
CA LEU A 118 -25.55 -9.09 9.33
C LEU A 118 -26.35 -10.34 8.94
N GLY A 119 -26.37 -10.64 7.64
CA GLY A 119 -27.05 -11.78 7.06
C GLY A 119 -28.54 -11.82 7.34
N LYS A 120 -29.05 -13.01 7.67
CA LYS A 120 -30.48 -13.26 7.90
C LYS A 120 -31.03 -12.59 9.16
N SER A 121 -30.22 -11.82 9.88
CA SER A 121 -30.73 -11.02 11.00
C SER A 121 -31.58 -9.85 10.49
N ILE A 122 -31.24 -9.31 9.29
CA ILE A 122 -32.10 -8.35 8.59
C ILE A 122 -33.27 -9.12 7.98
N THR A 123 -34.46 -8.88 8.52
CA THR A 123 -35.68 -9.65 8.21
C THR A 123 -36.70 -8.84 7.40
N ALA A 124 -36.73 -7.53 7.58
CA ALA A 124 -37.64 -6.63 6.88
C ALA A 124 -37.10 -5.20 6.85
N LEU A 125 -37.73 -4.37 6.02
CA LEU A 125 -37.46 -2.95 5.86
C LEU A 125 -38.80 -2.22 5.89
N GLY A 126 -38.90 -1.12 6.62
CA GLY A 126 -40.17 -0.43 6.84
C GLY A 126 -40.00 1.06 7.17
N LEU A 127 -41.09 1.68 7.59
CA LEU A 127 -41.12 3.06 8.09
C LEU A 127 -41.61 3.05 9.54
N ASP A 128 -41.04 3.92 10.37
CA ASP A 128 -41.60 4.20 11.70
C ASP A 128 -42.76 5.22 11.63
N GLU A 129 -43.33 5.55 12.80
CA GLU A 129 -44.44 6.51 12.94
C GLU A 129 -44.11 7.93 12.45
N ASN A 130 -42.83 8.25 12.25
CA ASN A 130 -42.35 9.54 11.76
C ASN A 130 -41.91 9.48 10.29
N GLY A 131 -42.08 8.34 9.61
CA GLY A 131 -41.67 8.14 8.22
C GLY A 131 -40.16 7.89 8.06
N VAL A 132 -39.41 7.62 9.13
CA VAL A 132 -37.98 7.28 9.05
C VAL A 132 -37.85 5.83 8.60
N ILE A 133 -36.92 5.57 7.67
CA ILE A 133 -36.67 4.22 7.20
C ILE A 133 -35.93 3.40 8.27
N ILE A 134 -36.56 2.28 8.63
CA ILE A 134 -36.09 1.33 9.66
C ILE A 134 -35.80 -0.04 9.04
N LEU A 135 -34.86 -0.75 9.66
CA LEU A 135 -34.54 -2.15 9.37
C LEU A 135 -34.94 -3.01 10.56
N TYR A 136 -35.59 -4.14 10.29
CA TYR A 136 -35.90 -5.14 11.30
C TYR A 136 -34.72 -6.10 11.44
N ASN A 137 -34.02 -6.00 12.56
CA ASN A 137 -32.90 -6.84 12.96
C ASN A 137 -33.32 -7.76 14.12
N ASN A 138 -33.50 -9.07 13.88
CA ASN A 138 -33.94 -10.03 14.89
C ASN A 138 -35.22 -9.60 15.67
N SER A 139 -36.24 -9.14 14.96
CA SER A 139 -37.53 -8.67 15.52
C SER A 139 -37.48 -7.34 16.30
N GLN A 140 -36.32 -6.72 16.44
CA GLN A 140 -36.20 -5.31 16.84
C GLN A 140 -36.04 -4.45 15.59
N TYR A 141 -36.54 -3.22 15.62
CA TYR A 141 -36.33 -2.29 14.51
C TYR A 141 -35.44 -1.13 14.95
N GLU A 142 -34.55 -0.72 14.07
CA GLU A 142 -33.70 0.46 14.24
C GLU A 142 -33.63 1.24 12.94
N SER A 143 -33.41 2.56 13.03
CA SER A 143 -33.16 3.36 11.83
C SER A 143 -31.90 2.87 11.11
N VAL A 144 -31.92 2.90 9.77
CA VAL A 144 -30.75 2.52 8.96
C VAL A 144 -29.51 3.31 9.39
N LYS A 145 -29.68 4.60 9.69
CA LYS A 145 -28.62 5.49 10.18
C LYS A 145 -28.02 5.00 11.50
N SER A 146 -28.84 4.51 12.44
CA SER A 146 -28.35 3.92 13.70
C SER A 146 -27.46 2.71 13.43
N ILE A 147 -27.92 1.77 12.61
CA ILE A 147 -27.18 0.55 12.28
C ILE A 147 -25.85 0.87 11.57
N ILE A 148 -25.88 1.84 10.65
CA ILE A 148 -24.68 2.35 9.98
C ILE A 148 -23.68 2.91 11.00
N ASN A 149 -24.14 3.75 11.93
CA ASN A 149 -23.28 4.33 12.94
C ASN A 149 -22.68 3.25 13.86
N LYS A 150 -23.46 2.23 14.22
CA LYS A 150 -22.96 1.06 14.95
C LYS A 150 -21.88 0.32 14.16
N CYS A 151 -22.04 0.14 12.85
CA CYS A 151 -21.02 -0.46 11.98
C CYS A 151 -19.74 0.38 11.91
N ILE A 152 -19.87 1.70 11.76
CA ILE A 152 -18.73 2.63 11.72
C ILE A 152 -17.97 2.61 13.04
N ASN A 153 -18.68 2.69 14.17
CA ASN A 153 -18.08 2.61 15.50
C ASN A 153 -17.35 1.28 15.70
N LEU A 154 -17.99 0.16 15.37
CA LEU A 154 -17.36 -1.15 15.46
C LEU A 154 -16.11 -1.26 14.58
N LYS A 155 -16.14 -0.70 13.36
CA LYS A 155 -14.97 -0.63 12.48
C LYS A 155 -13.81 0.13 13.15
N GLN A 156 -14.09 1.29 13.73
CA GLN A 156 -13.10 2.12 14.44
C GLN A 156 -12.51 1.40 15.65
N ILE A 157 -13.33 0.66 16.42
CA ILE A 157 -12.88 -0.14 17.57
C ILE A 157 -11.88 -1.22 17.14
N ILE A 158 -12.10 -1.86 15.98
CA ILE A 158 -11.27 -2.98 15.49
C ILE A 158 -9.98 -2.52 14.81
N GLU A 159 -9.98 -1.34 14.18
CA GLU A 159 -8.89 -0.86 13.32
C GLU A 159 -7.53 -0.89 14.02
N LYS A 160 -7.46 -0.28 15.21
CA LYS A 160 -6.22 -0.16 15.97
C LYS A 160 -5.71 -1.52 16.50
N PRO A 161 -6.52 -2.39 17.14
CA PRO A 161 -6.11 -3.75 17.47
C PRO A 161 -5.53 -4.57 16.30
N ILE A 162 -6.07 -4.42 15.08
CA ILE A 162 -5.51 -5.11 13.90
C ILE A 162 -4.07 -4.65 13.62
N LEU A 163 -3.81 -3.34 13.70
CA LEU A 163 -2.49 -2.77 13.47
C LEU A 163 -1.50 -3.20 14.55
N GLN A 164 -1.92 -3.16 15.81
CA GLN A 164 -1.13 -3.64 16.95
C GLN A 164 -0.74 -5.11 16.80
N LEU A 165 -1.71 -5.99 16.52
CA LEU A 165 -1.45 -7.41 16.27
C LEU A 165 -0.59 -7.64 15.03
N ALA A 166 -0.78 -6.85 13.96
CA ALA A 166 0.05 -6.94 12.76
C ALA A 166 1.51 -6.69 13.07
N TYR A 167 1.77 -5.64 13.83
CA TYR A 167 3.10 -5.31 14.28
C TYR A 167 3.68 -6.41 15.16
N LEU A 168 2.99 -6.84 16.22
CA LEU A 168 3.51 -7.89 17.12
C LEU A 168 3.81 -9.20 16.38
N VAL A 169 2.94 -9.60 15.44
CA VAL A 169 3.17 -10.80 14.61
C VAL A 169 4.40 -10.63 13.71
N SER A 170 4.55 -9.46 13.08
CA SER A 170 5.71 -9.17 12.22
C SER A 170 7.01 -9.13 13.03
N PHE A 171 6.99 -8.40 14.14
CA PHE A 171 8.11 -8.23 15.04
C PHE A 171 8.53 -9.55 15.69
N GLY A 172 7.58 -10.37 16.15
CA GLY A 172 7.93 -11.68 16.70
C GLY A 172 8.47 -12.64 15.65
N LYS A 173 8.01 -12.59 14.40
CA LYS A 173 8.64 -13.35 13.30
C LYS A 173 10.09 -12.93 13.09
N GLU A 174 10.36 -11.63 13.07
CA GLU A 174 11.72 -11.10 13.00
C GLU A 174 12.57 -11.63 14.18
N CYS A 175 12.03 -11.60 15.39
CA CYS A 175 12.69 -12.13 16.59
C CYS A 175 12.99 -13.63 16.49
N THR A 176 12.04 -14.45 16.03
CA THR A 176 12.24 -15.90 15.85
C THR A 176 13.29 -16.25 14.80
N GLN A 177 13.69 -15.30 13.96
CA GLN A 177 14.67 -15.48 12.89
C GLN A 177 16.02 -14.85 13.21
N HIS A 178 16.15 -14.18 14.37
CA HIS A 178 17.35 -13.44 14.73
C HIS A 178 18.27 -14.27 15.66
N PRO A 179 19.42 -14.80 15.19
CA PRO A 179 20.23 -15.74 15.97
C PRO A 179 20.82 -15.14 17.25
N GLY A 180 21.28 -13.88 17.20
CA GLY A 180 21.86 -13.19 18.37
C GLY A 180 20.85 -13.04 19.51
N LEU A 181 19.65 -12.53 19.19
CA LEU A 181 18.50 -12.50 20.09
C LEU A 181 18.14 -13.88 20.69
N ILE A 182 18.05 -14.94 19.88
CA ILE A 182 17.72 -16.29 20.40
C ILE A 182 18.78 -16.73 21.42
N THR A 183 20.05 -16.53 21.09
CA THR A 183 21.18 -16.83 22.00
C THR A 183 21.07 -16.01 23.28
N ALA A 184 20.79 -14.71 23.17
CA ALA A 184 20.65 -13.80 24.31
C ALA A 184 19.46 -14.18 25.22
N LEU A 185 18.36 -14.67 24.66
CA LEU A 185 17.21 -15.15 25.43
C LEU A 185 17.53 -16.44 26.22
N GLU A 186 18.41 -17.29 25.71
CA GLU A 186 18.80 -18.54 26.37
C GLU A 186 19.89 -18.34 27.45
N GLU A 187 20.82 -17.39 27.24
CA GLU A 187 22.01 -17.23 28.11
C GLU A 187 21.85 -16.20 29.24
N ILE A 188 20.93 -15.23 29.11
CA ILE A 188 20.88 -14.07 30.01
C ILE A 188 19.80 -14.25 31.09
N HIS A 189 20.23 -14.43 32.34
CA HIS A 189 19.33 -14.62 33.49
C HIS A 189 19.33 -13.48 34.52
N SER A 190 20.26 -12.51 34.41
CA SER A 190 20.24 -11.35 35.31
C SER A 190 19.13 -10.38 34.88
N ASN A 191 18.43 -9.76 35.81
CA ASN A 191 17.52 -8.65 35.53
C ASN A 191 18.08 -7.37 36.14
N LYS A 192 18.20 -6.31 35.34
CA LYS A 192 18.68 -4.98 35.75
C LYS A 192 17.61 -3.96 35.38
N SER A 193 17.08 -3.26 36.37
CA SER A 193 16.22 -2.11 36.15
C SER A 193 17.01 -0.92 35.60
N ILE A 194 16.30 0.09 35.08
CA ILE A 194 16.89 1.39 34.73
C ILE A 194 17.71 1.97 35.91
N SER A 195 17.24 1.78 37.14
CA SER A 195 17.93 2.24 38.34
C SER A 195 19.24 1.48 38.60
N ASP A 196 19.28 0.19 38.29
CA ASP A 196 20.46 -0.65 38.44
C ASP A 196 21.54 -0.25 37.45
N ILE A 197 21.19 -0.01 36.18
CA ILE A 197 22.14 0.49 35.17
C ILE A 197 22.72 1.85 35.58
N LYS A 198 21.87 2.74 36.11
CA LYS A 198 22.32 4.05 36.62
C LYS A 198 23.29 3.88 37.78
N ASN A 199 23.03 2.96 38.70
CA ASN A 199 23.90 2.68 39.85
C ASN A 199 25.20 1.98 39.45
N ASP A 200 25.15 1.08 38.47
CA ASP A 200 26.32 0.41 37.89
C ASP A 200 27.24 1.43 37.22
N VAL A 201 26.70 2.29 36.35
CA VAL A 201 27.45 3.39 35.72
C VAL A 201 28.02 4.34 36.78
N LYS A 202 27.28 4.66 37.85
CA LYS A 202 27.78 5.47 38.97
C LYS A 202 28.94 4.79 39.71
N THR A 203 28.88 3.48 39.90
CA THR A 203 29.93 2.71 40.58
C THR A 203 31.18 2.61 39.70
N LYS A 204 31.01 2.29 38.42
CA LYS A 204 32.07 2.32 37.40
C LYS A 204 32.71 3.71 37.28
N SER A 205 31.91 4.77 37.35
CA SER A 205 32.41 6.15 37.38
C SER A 205 33.34 6.42 38.56
N ARG A 206 33.04 5.91 39.77
CA ARG A 206 33.94 6.06 40.93
C ARG A 206 35.27 5.35 40.69
N ILE A 207 35.26 4.14 40.12
CA ILE A 207 36.48 3.38 39.81
C ILE A 207 37.35 4.16 38.82
N ILE A 208 36.77 4.67 37.74
CA ILE A 208 37.50 5.49 36.75
C ILE A 208 37.99 6.78 37.38
N LYS A 209 37.21 7.45 38.25
CA LYS A 209 37.59 8.73 38.85
C LYS A 209 38.61 8.61 39.98
N ASN A 210 38.71 7.46 40.64
CA ASN A 210 39.72 7.19 41.66
C ASN A 210 41.12 7.45 41.12
N SER A 211 41.97 8.03 41.95
CA SER A 211 43.36 8.30 41.57
C SER A 211 44.16 7.00 41.49
N LEU A 212 44.99 6.88 40.45
CA LEU A 212 45.96 5.80 40.33
C LEU A 212 47.00 5.93 41.43
N SER A 213 47.29 4.89 42.19
CA SER A 213 48.31 4.91 43.22
C SER A 213 49.69 4.69 42.60
N PHE A 214 50.49 5.74 42.50
CA PHE A 214 51.84 5.61 41.93
C PHE A 214 52.87 5.07 42.94
N GLY A 215 52.51 4.97 44.23
CA GLY A 215 53.43 4.59 45.32
C GLY A 215 53.80 3.10 45.39
N ASN A 216 52.99 2.21 44.78
CA ASN A 216 53.22 0.78 44.76
C ASN A 216 52.85 0.24 43.37
N GLN A 217 53.84 -0.28 42.63
CA GLN A 217 53.64 -0.78 41.27
C GLN A 217 52.60 -1.91 41.18
N GLY A 218 52.56 -2.81 42.17
CA GLY A 218 51.58 -3.90 42.21
C GLY A 218 50.15 -3.38 42.37
N VAL A 219 49.94 -2.39 43.24
CA VAL A 219 48.62 -1.75 43.42
C VAL A 219 48.22 -1.00 42.16
N MET A 220 49.16 -0.30 41.50
CA MET A 220 48.89 0.40 40.25
C MET A 220 48.50 -0.54 39.12
N LEU A 221 49.18 -1.68 38.97
CA LEU A 221 48.83 -2.71 37.98
C LEU A 221 47.43 -3.27 38.24
N CYS A 222 47.09 -3.53 39.51
CA CYS A 222 45.75 -3.98 39.89
C CYS A 222 44.67 -2.93 39.55
N GLN A 223 44.93 -1.65 39.85
CA GLN A 223 44.00 -0.56 39.52
C GLN A 223 43.86 -0.34 38.01
N LEU A 224 44.96 -0.45 37.26
CA LEU A 224 44.96 -0.36 35.81
C LEU A 224 44.09 -1.46 35.20
N GLU A 225 44.22 -2.69 35.69
CA GLU A 225 43.42 -3.80 35.19
C GLU A 225 41.93 -3.63 35.52
N GLN A 226 41.59 -3.15 36.72
CA GLN A 226 40.22 -2.80 37.07
C GLN A 226 39.64 -1.71 36.14
N ILE A 227 40.42 -0.66 35.83
CA ILE A 227 39.97 0.42 34.94
C ILE A 227 39.75 -0.12 33.52
N LYS A 228 40.61 -1.00 33.01
CA LYS A 228 40.41 -1.63 31.69
C LYS A 228 39.14 -2.47 31.63
N ILE A 229 38.88 -3.28 32.66
CA ILE A 229 37.64 -4.08 32.76
C ILE A 229 36.43 -3.15 32.75
N VAL A 230 36.44 -2.13 33.62
CA VAL A 230 35.34 -1.15 33.69
C VAL A 230 35.15 -0.39 32.38
N GLN A 231 36.24 -0.03 31.69
CA GLN A 231 36.18 0.64 30.40
C GLN A 231 35.56 -0.27 29.33
N LYS A 232 35.97 -1.53 29.26
CA LYS A 232 35.39 -2.51 28.33
C LYS A 232 33.88 -2.64 28.54
N ASP A 233 33.45 -2.72 29.81
CA ASP A 233 32.02 -2.74 30.16
C ASP A 233 31.30 -1.47 29.71
N LEU A 234 31.86 -0.28 29.97
CA LEU A 234 31.26 1.00 29.59
C LEU A 234 31.17 1.15 28.06
N ILE A 235 32.18 0.69 27.31
CA ILE A 235 32.15 0.66 25.84
C ILE A 235 31.00 -0.24 25.37
N SER A 236 30.83 -1.42 25.98
CA SER A 236 29.73 -2.32 25.65
C SER A 236 28.36 -1.69 25.95
N ILE A 237 28.20 -1.05 27.11
CA ILE A 237 26.97 -0.33 27.47
C ILE A 237 26.71 0.79 26.45
N ASN A 238 27.73 1.59 26.11
CA ASN A 238 27.59 2.69 25.16
C ASN A 238 27.18 2.20 23.76
N LYS A 239 27.77 1.10 23.29
CA LYS A 239 27.42 0.47 22.01
C LYS A 239 25.94 0.08 21.99
N ASN A 240 25.44 -0.55 23.04
CA ASN A 240 24.03 -0.94 23.13
C ASN A 240 23.11 0.29 23.23
N PHE A 241 23.51 1.35 23.94
CA PHE A 241 22.77 2.62 23.96
C PHE A 241 22.68 3.25 22.57
N GLN A 242 23.81 3.32 21.85
CA GLN A 242 23.85 3.82 20.48
C GLN A 242 22.93 3.01 19.55
N ASN A 243 22.92 1.68 19.67
CA ASN A 243 22.03 0.84 18.89
C ASN A 243 20.54 1.12 19.19
N ILE A 244 20.18 1.26 20.47
CA ILE A 244 18.81 1.58 20.89
C ILE A 244 18.39 2.95 20.35
N ILE A 245 19.21 3.98 20.58
CA ILE A 245 18.94 5.36 20.17
C ILE A 245 18.80 5.44 18.66
N ASN A 246 19.78 4.94 17.90
CA ASN A 246 19.76 4.99 16.43
C ASN A 246 18.58 4.23 15.82
N THR A 247 18.14 3.13 16.43
CA THR A 247 17.05 2.33 15.87
C THR A 247 15.68 2.91 16.21
N ILE A 248 15.50 3.47 17.41
CA ILE A 248 14.22 4.07 17.82
C ILE A 248 14.07 5.49 17.24
N GLU A 249 15.13 6.30 17.13
CA GLU A 249 15.07 7.66 16.56
C GLU A 249 14.82 7.68 15.04
N LYS A 250 15.32 6.67 14.30
CA LYS A 250 15.12 6.58 12.84
C LYS A 250 13.72 6.08 12.45
N GLY A 251 12.92 5.59 13.40
CA GLY A 251 11.52 5.25 13.22
C GLY A 251 10.62 6.30 13.87
N LYS A 252 9.51 6.69 13.23
CA LYS A 252 8.39 7.25 14.00
C LYS A 252 8.06 6.21 15.09
N ILE A 253 8.01 6.66 16.35
CA ILE A 253 8.01 5.99 17.67
C ILE A 253 7.19 4.67 17.83
N THR A 254 6.46 4.24 16.82
CA THR A 254 5.51 3.14 16.87
C THR A 254 6.13 1.73 16.93
N TYR A 255 7.41 1.53 16.57
CA TYR A 255 7.95 0.18 16.31
C TYR A 255 9.42 -0.01 16.76
N ILE A 256 9.74 -1.17 17.36
CA ILE A 256 11.11 -1.63 17.69
C ILE A 256 11.51 -2.80 16.76
N LYS A 257 12.82 -2.99 16.55
CA LYS A 257 13.37 -4.10 15.75
C LYS A 257 13.99 -5.19 16.64
N SER A 258 14.20 -6.38 16.09
CA SER A 258 14.83 -7.50 16.80
C SER A 258 16.22 -7.16 17.36
N THR A 259 17.02 -6.39 16.60
CA THR A 259 18.33 -5.87 17.03
C THR A 259 18.24 -4.90 18.21
N THR A 260 17.15 -4.11 18.28
CA THR A 260 16.87 -3.25 19.43
C THR A 260 16.58 -4.10 20.65
N LEU A 261 15.75 -5.14 20.50
CA LEU A 261 15.41 -6.06 21.58
C LEU A 261 16.64 -6.81 22.09
N GLU A 262 17.53 -7.26 21.21
CA GLU A 262 18.81 -7.86 21.60
C GLU A 262 19.67 -6.87 22.42
N SER A 263 19.77 -5.62 21.96
CA SER A 263 20.52 -4.58 22.69
C SER A 263 19.91 -4.28 24.06
N LEU A 264 18.58 -4.33 24.17
CA LEU A 264 17.85 -4.20 25.42
C LEU A 264 18.11 -5.39 26.35
N LEU A 265 18.06 -6.63 25.84
CA LEU A 265 18.40 -7.84 26.61
C LEU A 265 19.84 -7.78 27.13
N LEU A 266 20.80 -7.36 26.30
CA LEU A 266 22.21 -7.25 26.69
C LEU A 266 22.45 -6.18 27.77
N LEU A 267 21.60 -5.17 27.85
CA LEU A 267 21.70 -4.09 28.85
C LEU A 267 20.95 -4.42 30.13
N PHE A 268 19.64 -4.63 30.00
CA PHE A 268 18.70 -4.75 31.09
C PHE A 268 18.51 -6.20 31.53
N GLY A 269 18.98 -7.15 30.74
CA GLY A 269 18.86 -8.57 31.08
C GLY A 269 17.54 -9.17 30.62
N SER A 270 16.89 -9.96 31.47
CA SER A 270 15.66 -10.68 31.11
C SER A 270 14.51 -9.75 30.70
N ILE A 271 13.99 -9.93 29.49
CA ILE A 271 12.75 -9.31 29.00
C ILE A 271 11.70 -10.40 28.85
N CYS A 272 10.57 -10.25 29.54
CA CYS A 272 9.49 -11.23 29.53
C CYS A 272 8.53 -11.00 28.36
N ALA A 273 8.23 -9.74 28.04
CA ALA A 273 7.27 -9.43 27.00
C ALA A 273 7.44 -8.05 26.36
N VAL A 274 6.84 -7.90 25.19
CA VAL A 274 6.58 -6.61 24.54
C VAL A 274 5.08 -6.49 24.33
N GLU A 275 4.46 -5.41 24.82
CA GLU A 275 3.01 -5.24 24.80
C GLU A 275 2.55 -3.83 24.49
N PHE A 276 1.32 -3.70 23.97
CA PHE A 276 0.68 -2.40 23.80
C PHE A 276 -0.23 -2.09 24.98
N SER A 277 -0.13 -0.87 25.50
CA SER A 277 -1.10 -0.34 26.45
C SER A 277 -2.45 -0.01 25.79
N PRO A 278 -3.52 0.16 26.58
CA PRO A 278 -4.79 0.67 26.06
C PRO A 278 -4.65 2.02 25.32
N LYS A 279 -3.64 2.82 25.68
CA LYS A 279 -3.35 4.14 25.10
C LYS A 279 -2.48 4.11 23.84
N ASP A 280 -2.20 2.93 23.27
CA ASP A 280 -1.28 2.71 22.12
C ASP A 280 0.20 2.88 22.40
N GLU A 281 0.60 2.92 23.66
CA GLU A 281 2.00 3.07 23.99
C GLU A 281 2.64 1.67 24.02
N LEU A 282 3.83 1.54 23.43
CA LEU A 282 4.59 0.29 23.45
C LEU A 282 5.37 0.19 24.76
N PHE A 283 5.22 -0.94 25.45
CA PHE A 283 5.87 -1.27 26.70
C PHE A 283 6.76 -2.50 26.54
N ILE A 284 7.84 -2.52 27.31
CA ILE A 284 8.71 -3.67 27.51
C ILE A 284 8.56 -4.10 28.97
N ASP A 285 8.28 -5.39 29.18
CA ASP A 285 8.17 -5.98 30.52
C ASP A 285 9.52 -6.60 30.93
N PHE A 286 10.16 -5.99 31.93
CA PHE A 286 11.39 -6.47 32.56
C PHE A 286 11.07 -7.24 33.85
N ASN A 287 10.40 -8.39 33.73
CA ASN A 287 10.02 -9.27 34.84
C ASN A 287 9.17 -8.57 35.92
N SER A 288 7.96 -8.16 35.51
CA SER A 288 6.95 -7.43 36.32
C SER A 288 7.17 -5.92 36.44
N GLN A 289 8.12 -5.36 35.70
CA GLN A 289 8.29 -3.91 35.54
C GLN A 289 8.03 -3.52 34.09
N ASN A 290 6.87 -2.93 33.85
CA ASN A 290 6.49 -2.43 32.53
C ASN A 290 7.05 -1.02 32.33
N GLU A 291 8.04 -0.90 31.44
CA GLU A 291 8.66 0.38 31.10
C GLU A 291 8.24 0.82 29.70
N LYS A 292 7.90 2.09 29.53
CA LYS A 292 7.61 2.64 28.20
C LYS A 292 8.88 2.67 27.36
N VAL A 293 8.77 2.27 26.10
CA VAL A 293 9.90 2.34 25.15
C VAL A 293 10.49 3.75 25.06
N LEU A 294 9.63 4.78 25.14
CA LEU A 294 10.04 6.19 25.15
C LEU A 294 10.83 6.59 26.40
N ASP A 295 10.47 6.06 27.56
CA ASP A 295 11.17 6.37 28.81
C ASP A 295 12.55 5.72 28.81
N ILE A 296 12.67 4.50 28.25
CA ILE A 296 13.96 3.83 28.02
C ILE A 296 14.83 4.63 27.05
N LEU A 297 14.26 5.13 25.95
CA LEU A 297 14.98 5.98 25.00
C LEU A 297 15.51 7.25 25.68
N SER A 298 14.64 7.97 26.40
CA SER A 298 15.01 9.19 27.12
C SER A 298 16.11 8.92 28.14
N PHE A 299 16.04 7.78 28.84
CA PHE A 299 17.09 7.34 29.76
C PHE A 299 18.42 7.13 29.03
N CYS A 300 18.44 6.40 27.92
CA CYS A 300 19.64 6.14 27.13
C CYS A 300 20.28 7.45 26.64
N GLN A 301 19.50 8.33 26.02
CA GLN A 301 19.98 9.63 25.50
C GLN A 301 20.59 10.49 26.61
N LYS A 302 19.97 10.52 27.79
CA LYS A 302 20.45 11.32 28.93
C LYS A 302 21.75 10.79 29.54
N LEU A 303 21.96 9.48 29.50
CA LEU A 303 23.10 8.83 30.16
C LEU A 303 24.30 8.61 29.23
N GLN A 304 24.06 8.46 27.93
CA GLN A 304 25.09 8.30 26.90
C GLN A 304 26.25 9.30 26.97
N PRO A 305 26.06 10.63 26.97
CA PRO A 305 27.18 11.58 26.98
C PRO A 305 28.02 11.47 28.27
N LYS A 306 27.42 11.01 29.38
CA LYS A 306 28.16 10.76 30.62
C LYS A 306 29.04 9.53 30.50
N ILE A 307 28.54 8.47 29.86
CA ILE A 307 29.32 7.25 29.61
C ILE A 307 30.46 7.54 28.65
N GLU A 308 30.23 8.28 27.57
CA GLU A 308 31.27 8.69 26.62
C GLU A 308 32.39 9.48 27.31
N THR A 309 32.04 10.43 28.18
CA THR A 309 33.00 11.17 29.01
C THR A 309 33.83 10.22 29.89
N LEU A 310 33.20 9.24 30.53
CA LEU A 310 33.90 8.27 31.39
C LEU A 310 34.82 7.35 30.59
N ILE A 311 34.42 6.93 29.38
CA ILE A 311 35.27 6.14 28.49
C ILE A 311 36.54 6.92 28.16
N GLN A 312 36.42 8.19 27.77
CA GLN A 312 37.55 9.08 27.48
C GLN A 312 38.46 9.32 28.71
N GLU A 313 37.88 9.56 29.89
CA GLU A 313 38.63 9.67 31.14
C GLU A 313 39.41 8.38 31.44
N GLY A 314 38.80 7.22 31.22
CA GLY A 314 39.42 5.90 31.38
C GLY A 314 40.60 5.69 30.42
N GLU A 315 40.45 6.05 29.14
CA GLU A 315 41.51 5.94 28.13
C GLU A 315 42.72 6.79 28.52
N GLY A 316 42.47 8.03 28.96
CA GLY A 316 43.52 8.92 29.45
C GLY A 316 44.31 8.32 30.61
N LYS A 317 43.62 7.74 31.60
CA LYS A 317 44.26 7.10 32.76
C LYS A 317 45.02 5.83 32.41
N ILE A 318 44.48 5.00 31.52
CA ILE A 318 45.17 3.78 31.06
C ILE A 318 46.47 4.16 30.35
N LYS A 319 46.42 5.18 29.48
CA LYS A 319 47.60 5.67 28.76
C LYS A 319 48.65 6.23 29.72
N GLU A 320 48.25 7.08 30.67
CA GLU A 320 49.14 7.64 31.70
C GLU A 320 49.80 6.53 32.52
N ALA A 321 49.02 5.55 33.00
CA ALA A 321 49.55 4.42 33.78
C ALA A 321 50.55 3.58 32.97
N GLN A 322 50.25 3.28 31.71
CA GLN A 322 51.12 2.51 30.83
C GLN A 322 52.42 3.24 30.52
N GLU A 323 52.38 4.55 30.33
CA GLU A 323 53.58 5.38 30.12
C GLU A 323 54.45 5.43 31.39
N CYS A 324 53.86 5.59 32.57
CA CYS A 324 54.61 5.53 33.84
C CYS A 324 55.22 4.13 34.08
N LEU A 325 54.56 3.03 33.66
CA LEU A 325 55.07 1.66 33.78
C LEU A 325 56.27 1.36 32.88
N LYS A 326 56.32 1.96 31.68
CA LYS A 326 57.40 1.70 30.70
C LYS A 326 58.71 2.39 31.05
N ASN A 327 58.70 3.43 31.88
CA ASN A 327 59.89 4.24 32.16
C ASN A 327 60.09 4.47 33.67
N PRO A 328 61.15 3.90 34.28
CA PRO A 328 61.45 4.05 35.71
C PRO A 328 61.63 5.51 36.17
N LEU A 329 62.10 6.40 35.28
CA LEU A 329 62.26 7.83 35.59
C LEU A 329 60.92 8.57 35.58
N LEU A 330 60.02 8.22 34.64
CA LEU A 330 58.65 8.75 34.62
C LEU A 330 57.87 8.26 35.84
N MET A 331 58.05 7.00 36.27
CA MET A 331 57.44 6.50 37.51
C MET A 331 57.75 7.40 38.72
N LYS A 332 59.02 7.81 38.88
CA LYS A 332 59.43 8.77 39.93
C LYS A 332 58.81 10.16 39.74
N GLN A 333 58.58 10.60 38.50
CA GLN A 333 57.90 11.87 38.20
C GLN A 333 56.39 11.81 38.47
N CYS A 334 55.69 10.73 38.07
CA CYS A 334 54.28 10.47 38.35
C CYS A 334 54.03 10.42 39.87
N GLN A 335 54.92 9.76 40.63
CA GLN A 335 54.91 9.77 42.11
C GLN A 335 55.07 11.18 42.69
N ARG A 336 55.96 12.02 42.14
CA ARG A 336 56.16 13.41 42.60
C ARG A 336 54.97 14.31 42.25
N GLN A 337 54.37 14.13 41.09
CA GLN A 337 53.21 14.92 40.65
C GLN A 337 51.95 14.59 41.46
N GLN A 338 51.75 13.32 41.82
CA GLN A 338 50.66 12.91 42.71
C GLN A 338 50.87 13.39 44.15
N ARG A 339 52.12 13.33 44.67
CA ARG A 339 52.45 13.95 45.96
C ARG A 339 52.19 15.46 45.97
N ARG A 340 52.43 16.17 44.86
CA ARG A 340 52.07 17.60 44.74
C ARG A 340 50.55 17.85 44.76
N LYS A 341 49.74 17.00 44.10
CA LYS A 341 48.27 17.11 44.11
C LYS A 341 47.64 16.69 45.46
N SER A 342 48.21 15.71 46.17
CA SER A 342 47.70 15.30 47.50
C SER A 342 48.08 16.29 48.60
N VAL A 343 49.27 16.89 48.51
CA VAL A 343 49.71 17.95 49.44
C VAL A 343 48.87 19.21 49.26
N GLN A 344 48.46 19.59 48.05
CA GLN A 344 47.55 20.74 47.84
C GLN A 344 46.14 20.60 48.46
N ILE A 345 45.72 19.39 48.86
CA ILE A 345 44.40 19.17 49.52
C ILE A 345 44.55 19.04 51.05
N THR A 346 45.76 18.80 51.58
CA THR A 346 46.02 18.76 53.04
C THR A 346 46.81 19.96 53.56
N THR A 347 47.36 20.81 52.71
CA THR A 347 48.01 22.08 53.10
C THR A 347 47.23 23.29 52.59
N ALA A 348 45.94 23.37 52.91
CA ALA A 348 45.20 24.64 52.88
C ALA A 348 45.19 25.34 54.25
N ILE A 349 45.83 24.78 55.30
CA ILE A 349 45.87 25.42 56.63
C ILE A 349 47.27 25.64 57.22
N VAL A 350 48.34 24.93 56.84
CA VAL A 350 49.67 25.22 57.44
C VAL A 350 50.80 24.99 56.43
N ALA A 351 51.34 26.09 55.87
CA ALA A 351 52.75 26.23 55.47
C ALA A 351 52.99 27.65 54.94
N SER A 352 52.78 28.62 55.81
CA SER A 352 53.59 29.84 55.79
C SER A 352 55.05 29.42 56.04
N ILE A 353 55.98 30.07 55.33
CA ILE A 353 57.41 30.22 55.65
C ILE A 353 58.39 29.32 54.85
N LEU A 354 59.02 29.98 53.88
CA LEU A 354 60.41 29.85 53.35
C LEU A 354 60.79 28.68 52.44
N ILE A 355 60.69 28.90 51.12
CA ILE A 355 61.84 28.81 50.19
C ILE A 355 61.74 29.94 49.16
N LEU A 356 62.51 31.00 49.37
CA LEU A 356 62.83 32.04 48.39
C LEU A 356 63.89 31.48 47.43
N ILE A 357 63.44 31.01 46.26
CA ILE A 357 64.26 31.00 45.04
C ILE A 357 63.49 31.86 44.03
N SER A 358 64.16 32.92 43.57
CA SER A 358 63.71 33.98 42.67
C SER A 358 62.42 33.71 41.85
N PRO A 359 61.43 34.62 41.85
CA PRO A 359 60.23 34.56 41.01
C PRO A 359 60.52 34.32 39.52
N GLY A 360 61.67 34.78 39.01
CA GLY A 360 62.04 34.67 37.59
C GLY A 360 62.10 33.23 37.04
N VAL A 361 62.45 32.22 37.85
CA VAL A 361 62.61 30.83 37.36
C VAL A 361 61.26 30.09 37.29
N TRP A 362 60.32 30.38 38.21
CA TRP A 362 58.97 29.80 38.17
C TRP A 362 58.11 30.43 37.07
N PHE A 363 58.22 31.75 36.86
CA PHE A 363 57.56 32.44 35.74
C PHE A 363 58.14 32.02 34.38
N GLY A 364 59.47 31.84 34.27
CA GLY A 364 60.12 31.35 33.05
C GLY A 364 59.73 29.91 32.70
N TRP A 365 59.71 28.99 33.67
CA TRP A 365 59.30 27.60 33.44
C TRP A 365 57.81 27.46 33.10
N LYS A 366 56.94 28.25 33.75
CA LYS A 366 55.50 28.30 33.44
C LYS A 366 55.27 28.80 32.01
N ARG A 367 55.94 29.88 31.60
CA ARG A 367 55.87 30.39 30.22
C ARG A 367 56.45 29.39 29.22
N PHE A 368 57.59 28.77 29.51
CA PHE A 368 58.19 27.74 28.65
C PHE A 368 57.25 26.54 28.43
N SER A 369 56.60 26.05 29.50
CA SER A 369 55.62 24.96 29.38
C SER A 369 54.37 25.36 28.57
N GLN A 370 53.92 26.61 28.67
CA GLN A 370 52.79 27.12 27.89
C GLN A 370 53.17 27.29 26.41
N GLU A 371 54.38 27.75 26.10
CA GLU A 371 54.88 27.82 24.73
C GLU A 371 55.08 26.43 24.12
N GLN A 372 55.48 25.43 24.92
CA GLN A 372 55.57 24.04 24.45
C GLN A 372 54.20 23.47 24.08
N VAL A 373 53.16 23.77 24.87
CA VAL A 373 51.77 23.38 24.55
C VAL A 373 51.29 24.06 23.26
N ARG A 374 51.58 25.36 23.08
CA ARG A 374 51.26 26.08 21.84
C ARG A 374 52.00 25.53 20.64
N TRP A 375 53.30 25.25 20.78
CA TRP A 375 54.12 24.69 19.70
C TRP A 375 53.63 23.30 19.29
N ASN A 376 53.27 22.44 20.25
CA ASN A 376 52.67 21.14 19.95
C ASN A 376 51.34 21.29 19.19
N ALA A 377 50.49 22.24 19.59
CA ALA A 377 49.22 22.52 18.92
C ALA A 377 49.44 23.06 17.50
N GLN A 378 50.37 24.00 17.30
CA GLN A 378 50.73 24.53 15.98
C GLN A 378 51.35 23.45 15.08
N THR A 379 52.18 22.56 15.65
CA THR A 379 52.76 21.42 14.92
C THR A 379 51.68 20.44 14.49
N LEU A 380 50.72 20.15 15.38
CA LEU A 380 49.56 19.32 15.05
C LEU A 380 48.76 19.93 13.89
N MET A 381 48.53 21.25 13.92
CA MET A 381 47.83 21.98 12.85
C MET A 381 48.61 22.03 11.54
N SER A 382 49.95 22.12 11.58
CA SER A 382 50.79 22.05 10.37
C SER A 382 50.79 20.68 9.70
N SER A 383 50.40 19.63 10.44
CA SER A 383 50.22 18.26 9.90
C SER A 383 48.86 18.02 9.25
N ILE A 384 47.95 19.01 9.32
CA ILE A 384 46.62 18.93 8.73
C ILE A 384 46.73 19.42 7.28
N GLY A 385 46.46 18.52 6.34
CA GLY A 385 46.44 18.85 4.92
C GLY A 385 45.22 19.70 4.55
N ASP A 386 45.15 20.09 3.28
CA ASP A 386 43.96 20.74 2.72
C ASP A 386 42.77 19.76 2.76
N VAL A 387 41.65 20.20 3.37
CA VAL A 387 40.42 19.40 3.49
C VAL A 387 39.85 19.00 2.12
N THR A 388 40.10 19.79 1.07
CA THR A 388 39.65 19.48 -0.30
C THR A 388 40.40 18.30 -0.92
N GLN A 389 41.54 17.92 -0.35
CA GLN A 389 42.37 16.80 -0.81
C GLN A 389 42.19 15.53 0.04
N ALA A 390 41.29 15.56 1.04
CA ALA A 390 40.96 14.37 1.80
C ALA A 390 40.43 13.28 0.85
N LYS A 391 40.83 12.02 1.06
CA LYS A 391 40.49 10.89 0.17
C LYS A 391 39.22 10.18 0.58
N ASP A 392 38.86 10.28 1.86
CA ASP A 392 37.66 9.68 2.41
C ASP A 392 37.16 10.45 3.63
N ILE A 393 35.97 10.07 4.09
CA ILE A 393 35.29 10.69 5.23
C ILE A 393 36.05 10.51 6.55
N ASN A 394 36.84 9.45 6.71
CA ASN A 394 37.60 9.18 7.92
C ASN A 394 38.82 10.10 8.03
N GLU A 395 39.45 10.46 6.90
CA GLU A 395 40.50 11.48 6.88
C GLU A 395 39.94 12.83 7.35
N ILE A 396 38.73 13.23 6.93
CA ILE A 396 38.10 14.48 7.38
C ILE A 396 37.76 14.44 8.87
N ARG A 397 37.23 13.31 9.38
CA ARG A 397 37.01 13.11 10.82
C ARG A 397 38.30 13.23 11.62
N LEU A 398 39.38 12.64 11.12
CA LEU A 398 40.70 12.72 11.74
C LEU A 398 41.22 14.17 11.74
N MET A 399 41.05 14.92 10.65
CA MET A 399 41.40 16.35 10.59
C MET A 399 40.62 17.13 11.65
N ARG A 400 39.29 16.98 11.71
CA ARG A 400 38.42 17.60 12.73
C ARG A 400 38.91 17.30 14.14
N ASP A 401 39.22 16.04 14.44
CA ASP A 401 39.63 15.59 15.76
C ASP A 401 40.99 16.19 16.17
N LYS A 402 41.93 16.27 15.23
CA LYS A 402 43.22 16.95 15.45
C LYS A 402 43.05 18.45 15.72
N ILE A 403 42.18 19.15 14.98
CA ILE A 403 41.90 20.57 15.23
C ILE A 403 41.25 20.76 16.60
N LYS A 404 40.26 19.93 16.95
CA LYS A 404 39.60 19.97 18.28
C LYS A 404 40.59 19.68 19.40
N GLN A 405 41.49 18.72 19.21
CA GLN A 405 42.57 18.42 20.16
C GLN A 405 43.55 19.61 20.32
N ALA A 406 43.93 20.26 19.23
CA ALA A 406 44.78 21.44 19.26
C ALA A 406 44.11 22.59 20.04
N ILE A 407 42.83 22.87 19.77
CA ILE A 407 42.04 23.88 20.50
C ILE A 407 41.99 23.55 22.00
N ALA A 408 41.59 22.32 22.36
CA ALA A 408 41.47 21.89 23.75
C ALA A 408 42.81 21.97 24.51
N SER A 409 43.92 21.65 23.84
CA SER A 409 45.26 21.72 24.46
C SER A 409 45.68 23.16 24.79
N VAL A 410 45.32 24.12 23.95
CA VAL A 410 45.66 25.55 24.10
C VAL A 410 44.70 26.27 25.05
N GLU A 411 43.44 25.84 25.11
CA GLU A 411 42.39 26.42 25.97
C GLU A 411 42.66 26.25 27.48
N ILE A 412 43.45 25.24 27.86
CA ILE A 412 43.85 24.99 29.27
C ILE A 412 44.84 26.05 29.78
N ILE A 413 45.42 26.90 28.92
CA ILE A 413 46.39 27.92 29.33
C ILE A 413 45.69 29.01 30.16
N PRO A 414 46.02 29.18 31.46
CA PRO A 414 45.31 30.11 32.34
C PRO A 414 45.67 31.58 32.06
N ASN A 415 44.70 32.47 32.20
CA ASN A 415 44.88 33.92 32.14
C ASN A 415 45.64 34.40 33.39
N SER A 416 46.97 34.45 33.33
CA SER A 416 47.80 34.96 34.42
C SER A 416 48.86 35.95 33.93
N PHE A 417 49.34 36.82 34.83
CA PHE A 417 50.45 37.75 34.55
C PHE A 417 51.67 36.99 33.96
N ALA A 418 52.22 37.51 32.85
CA ALA A 418 53.30 36.91 32.05
C ALA A 418 53.03 35.55 31.36
N SER A 419 51.77 35.12 31.25
CA SER A 419 51.37 33.90 30.51
C SER A 419 51.35 34.08 28.99
N ALA A 420 51.41 32.98 28.25
CA ALA A 420 51.20 32.96 26.79
C ALA A 420 49.71 33.08 26.38
N TYR A 421 48.83 33.50 27.29
CA TYR A 421 47.37 33.48 27.13
C TYR A 421 46.85 34.25 25.91
N LEU A 422 47.37 35.46 25.67
CA LEU A 422 46.97 36.27 24.52
C LEU A 422 47.32 35.59 23.19
N ALA A 423 48.50 35.00 23.11
CA ALA A 423 48.99 34.33 21.92
C ALA A 423 48.27 32.97 21.71
N ALA A 424 47.95 32.27 22.81
CA ALA A 424 47.09 31.10 22.82
C ALA A 424 45.67 31.41 22.29
N HIS A 425 45.08 32.55 22.67
CA HIS A 425 43.77 32.97 22.14
C HIS A 425 43.82 33.29 20.64
N GLN A 426 44.91 33.87 20.15
CA GLN A 426 45.10 34.07 18.71
C GLN A 426 45.20 32.74 17.95
N ASP A 427 45.89 31.75 18.52
CA ASP A 427 45.97 30.40 17.95
C ASP A 427 44.59 29.72 17.92
N ILE A 428 43.81 29.79 19.00
CA ILE A 428 42.44 29.26 19.05
C ILE A 428 41.56 29.89 17.96
N SER A 429 41.62 31.21 17.79
CA SER A 429 40.85 31.91 16.74
C SER A 429 41.24 31.40 15.34
N LYS A 430 42.54 31.20 15.07
CA LYS A 430 43.02 30.64 13.79
C LYS A 430 42.55 29.19 13.60
N PHE A 431 42.61 28.37 14.64
CA PHE A 431 42.19 26.97 14.57
C PHE A 431 40.70 26.83 14.33
N ARG A 432 39.87 27.69 14.95
CA ARG A 432 38.42 27.74 14.69
C ARG A 432 38.10 28.09 13.24
N VAL A 433 38.81 29.07 12.65
CA VAL A 433 38.65 29.41 11.22
C VAL A 433 38.99 28.23 10.31
N GLN A 434 39.96 27.38 10.68
CA GLN A 434 40.30 26.16 9.93
C GLN A 434 39.34 24.99 10.21
N LEU A 435 38.66 24.97 11.36
CA LEU A 435 37.68 23.94 11.71
C LEU A 435 36.40 24.07 10.88
N ASP A 436 35.92 25.29 10.66
CA ASP A 436 34.67 25.56 9.94
C ASP A 436 34.54 24.86 8.56
N PRO A 437 35.52 24.97 7.63
CA PRO A 437 35.44 24.26 6.34
C PRO A 437 35.51 22.73 6.51
N VAL A 438 36.23 22.23 7.52
CA VAL A 438 36.33 20.79 7.83
C VAL A 438 35.00 20.26 8.32
N GLU A 439 34.33 20.95 9.24
CA GLU A 439 33.01 20.56 9.75
C GLU A 439 31.93 20.63 8.66
N LYS A 440 31.94 21.69 7.84
CA LYS A 440 31.02 21.79 6.70
C LYS A 440 31.20 20.66 5.70
N ARG A 441 32.44 20.37 5.33
CA ARG A 441 32.73 19.27 4.39
C ARG A 441 32.32 17.93 4.99
N LEU A 442 32.65 17.67 6.25
CA LEU A 442 32.26 16.45 6.94
C LEU A 442 30.75 16.26 6.94
N GLN A 443 29.99 17.30 7.28
CA GLN A 443 28.53 17.25 7.28
C GLN A 443 27.96 16.91 5.90
N ILE A 444 28.48 17.54 4.84
CA ILE A 444 28.08 17.26 3.46
C ILE A 444 28.32 15.77 3.14
N GLU A 445 29.50 15.24 3.49
CA GLU A 445 29.85 13.85 3.21
C GLU A 445 28.99 12.86 4.03
N GLU A 446 28.71 13.16 5.30
CA GLU A 446 27.86 12.32 6.15
C GLU A 446 26.40 12.30 5.64
N ASP A 447 25.86 13.46 5.28
CA ASP A 447 24.51 13.57 4.71
C ASP A 447 24.41 12.87 3.36
N THR A 448 25.44 13.01 2.52
CA THR A 448 25.47 12.39 1.19
C THR A 448 25.61 10.87 1.28
N ALA A 449 26.44 10.36 2.19
CA ALA A 449 26.54 8.93 2.47
C ALA A 449 25.21 8.36 3.00
N ALA A 450 24.54 9.07 3.91
CA ALA A 450 23.23 8.65 4.43
C ALA A 450 22.15 8.63 3.34
N LYS A 451 22.12 9.65 2.47
CA LYS A 451 21.23 9.67 1.28
C LYS A 451 21.52 8.50 0.35
N PHE A 452 22.79 8.24 0.05
CA PHE A 452 23.20 7.14 -0.82
C PHE A 452 22.73 5.79 -0.28
N GLU A 453 22.92 5.52 1.02
CA GLU A 453 22.42 4.29 1.65
C GLU A 453 20.88 4.19 1.62
N SER A 454 20.17 5.29 1.87
CA SER A 454 18.71 5.34 1.76
C SER A 454 18.23 4.95 0.35
N THR A 455 18.93 5.40 -0.71
CA THR A 455 18.58 5.03 -2.09
C THR A 455 18.71 3.53 -2.37
N LYS A 456 19.70 2.86 -1.75
CA LYS A 456 19.86 1.41 -1.84
C LYS A 456 18.69 0.68 -1.21
N GLN A 457 18.20 1.16 -0.07
CA GLN A 457 17.03 0.59 0.58
C GLN A 457 15.77 0.75 -0.27
N LEU A 458 15.50 1.96 -0.78
CA LEU A 458 14.33 2.22 -1.65
C LEU A 458 14.34 1.32 -2.89
N ALA A 459 15.49 1.17 -3.53
CA ALA A 459 15.69 0.29 -4.67
C ALA A 459 15.47 -1.19 -4.32
N MET A 460 15.96 -1.63 -3.17
CA MET A 460 15.74 -2.99 -2.68
C MET A 460 14.26 -3.26 -2.40
N ASP A 461 13.56 -2.35 -1.73
CA ASP A 461 12.12 -2.43 -1.48
C ASP A 461 11.34 -2.51 -2.80
N ALA A 462 11.69 -1.65 -3.77
CA ALA A 462 11.08 -1.67 -5.09
C ALA A 462 11.30 -2.99 -5.83
N ALA A 463 12.50 -3.57 -5.73
CA ALA A 463 12.81 -4.86 -6.32
C ALA A 463 12.03 -6.00 -5.65
N ILE A 464 11.91 -5.99 -4.31
CA ILE A 464 11.15 -6.99 -3.54
C ILE A 464 9.67 -6.97 -3.92
N LEU A 465 9.06 -5.78 -4.05
CA LEU A 465 7.64 -5.63 -4.41
C LEU A 465 7.26 -6.35 -5.70
N VAL A 466 8.19 -6.42 -6.66
CA VAL A 466 7.93 -6.96 -8.00
C VAL A 466 8.45 -8.38 -8.21
N GLN A 467 9.00 -9.01 -7.15
CA GLN A 467 9.39 -10.41 -7.22
C GLN A 467 8.18 -11.31 -7.42
N ASN A 468 8.36 -12.41 -8.15
CA ASN A 468 7.32 -13.41 -8.41
C ASN A 468 6.06 -12.83 -9.09
N PRO A 469 6.18 -12.18 -10.28
CA PRO A 469 5.02 -11.79 -11.06
C PRO A 469 4.15 -13.02 -11.38
N PRO A 470 2.83 -12.85 -11.62
CA PRO A 470 2.17 -11.61 -12.03
C PRO A 470 1.61 -10.76 -10.88
N HIS A 471 1.69 -9.43 -11.03
CA HIS A 471 1.20 -8.43 -10.05
C HIS A 471 0.19 -7.46 -10.66
N PRO A 472 -0.77 -6.92 -9.87
CA PRO A 472 -1.69 -5.89 -10.34
C PRO A 472 -0.98 -4.54 -10.55
N ALA A 473 -1.59 -3.65 -11.35
CA ALA A 473 -1.05 -2.33 -11.66
C ALA A 473 -0.68 -1.50 -10.42
N THR A 474 -1.40 -1.65 -9.30
CA THR A 474 -1.10 -0.94 -8.05
C THR A 474 0.27 -1.28 -7.48
N VAL A 475 0.70 -2.54 -7.56
CA VAL A 475 2.03 -2.99 -7.07
C VAL A 475 3.13 -2.46 -7.99
N TRP A 476 2.93 -2.52 -9.31
CA TRP A 476 3.89 -1.94 -10.26
C TRP A 476 4.03 -0.43 -10.10
N ASN A 477 2.94 0.28 -9.81
CA ASN A 477 2.95 1.72 -9.56
C ASN A 477 3.74 2.06 -8.29
N GLU A 478 3.55 1.30 -7.21
CA GLU A 478 4.31 1.49 -5.98
C GLU A 478 5.81 1.27 -6.19
N ALA A 479 6.18 0.19 -6.88
CA ALA A 479 7.58 -0.07 -7.22
C ALA A 479 8.16 1.03 -8.14
N SER A 480 7.39 1.51 -9.13
CA SER A 480 7.76 2.62 -10.00
C SER A 480 8.07 3.89 -9.21
N ASN A 481 7.21 4.24 -8.26
CA ASN A 481 7.40 5.42 -7.41
C ASN A 481 8.66 5.31 -6.54
N LYS A 482 8.92 4.15 -5.94
CA LYS A 482 10.14 3.92 -5.14
C LYS A 482 11.42 4.01 -5.99
N TRP A 483 11.40 3.47 -7.21
CA TRP A 483 12.51 3.62 -8.15
C TRP A 483 12.74 5.10 -8.52
N GLN A 484 11.66 5.83 -8.81
CA GLN A 484 11.74 7.27 -9.12
C GLN A 484 12.30 8.07 -7.95
N GLU A 485 11.84 7.81 -6.73
CA GLU A 485 12.35 8.46 -5.50
C GLU A 485 13.85 8.18 -5.31
N ALA A 486 14.29 6.93 -5.48
CA ALA A 486 15.70 6.57 -5.39
C ALA A 486 16.55 7.31 -6.45
N ILE A 487 16.03 7.44 -7.69
CA ILE A 487 16.68 8.19 -8.78
C ILE A 487 16.80 9.68 -8.40
N THR A 488 15.74 10.30 -7.92
CA THR A 488 15.74 11.72 -7.51
C THR A 488 16.76 12.00 -6.41
N ILE A 489 16.89 11.09 -5.42
CA ILE A 489 17.88 11.25 -4.36
C ILE A 489 19.31 11.11 -4.93
N LEU A 490 19.56 10.12 -5.81
CA LEU A 490 20.87 9.95 -6.46
C LEU A 490 21.27 11.14 -7.33
N GLU A 491 20.32 11.78 -8.02
CA GLU A 491 20.57 13.00 -8.81
C GLU A 491 20.93 14.21 -7.93
N SER A 492 20.54 14.20 -6.65
CA SER A 492 20.84 15.27 -5.70
C SER A 492 22.21 15.13 -5.01
N ILE A 493 22.95 14.04 -5.27
CA ILE A 493 24.26 13.78 -4.68
C ILE A 493 25.31 14.70 -5.34
N PRO A 494 26.07 15.52 -4.56
CA PRO A 494 27.11 16.39 -5.10
C PRO A 494 28.19 15.62 -5.86
N GLU A 495 28.64 16.16 -7.00
CA GLU A 495 29.65 15.51 -7.86
C GLU A 495 31.02 15.35 -7.17
N ASP A 496 31.32 16.26 -6.25
CA ASP A 496 32.57 16.29 -5.52
C ASP A 496 32.56 15.40 -4.27
N SER A 497 31.45 14.77 -3.91
CA SER A 497 31.35 13.87 -2.75
C SER A 497 32.12 12.56 -2.93
N PHE A 498 32.48 11.91 -1.83
CA PHE A 498 33.21 10.62 -1.89
C PHE A 498 32.42 9.47 -2.51
N VAL A 499 31.09 9.55 -2.49
CA VAL A 499 30.20 8.51 -3.03
C VAL A 499 29.70 8.83 -4.45
N SER A 500 30.17 9.91 -5.09
CA SER A 500 29.62 10.40 -6.36
C SER A 500 29.78 9.41 -7.52
N VAL A 501 30.92 8.70 -7.59
CA VAL A 501 31.19 7.68 -8.63
C VAL A 501 30.20 6.52 -8.50
N ASP A 502 30.07 5.96 -7.29
CA ASP A 502 29.14 4.87 -7.01
C ASP A 502 27.67 5.30 -7.21
N ALA A 503 27.34 6.54 -6.84
CA ALA A 503 26.03 7.13 -7.07
C ALA A 503 25.69 7.22 -8.56
N LYS A 504 26.63 7.68 -9.40
CA LYS A 504 26.45 7.74 -10.86
C LYS A 504 26.24 6.33 -11.46
N THR A 505 27.02 5.34 -11.02
CA THR A 505 26.83 3.94 -11.44
C THR A 505 25.46 3.41 -11.03
N LYS A 506 25.02 3.67 -9.80
CA LYS A 506 23.69 3.24 -9.33
C LYS A 506 22.56 3.97 -10.04
N LEU A 507 22.73 5.25 -10.35
CA LEU A 507 21.74 6.05 -11.07
C LEU A 507 21.42 5.48 -12.44
N GLU A 508 22.45 5.06 -13.19
CA GLU A 508 22.25 4.40 -14.49
C GLU A 508 21.49 3.07 -14.34
N GLN A 509 21.89 2.23 -13.38
CA GLN A 509 21.20 0.96 -13.08
C GLN A 509 19.73 1.20 -12.72
N TYR A 510 19.45 2.19 -11.88
CA TYR A 510 18.11 2.45 -11.36
C TYR A 510 17.20 3.05 -12.43
N ARG A 511 17.73 3.90 -13.33
CA ARG A 511 16.99 4.40 -14.50
C ARG A 511 16.58 3.27 -15.44
N ASN A 512 17.46 2.29 -15.66
CA ASN A 512 17.14 1.11 -16.46
C ASN A 512 16.03 0.26 -15.81
N ASN A 513 16.15 0.01 -14.50
CA ASN A 513 15.11 -0.70 -13.75
C ASN A 513 13.76 0.03 -13.78
N TYR A 514 13.77 1.34 -13.53
CA TYR A 514 12.58 2.20 -13.61
C TYR A 514 11.90 2.13 -14.98
N ALA A 515 12.67 2.16 -16.07
CA ALA A 515 12.13 2.06 -17.42
C ALA A 515 11.40 0.72 -17.65
N VAL A 516 11.97 -0.40 -17.19
CA VAL A 516 11.34 -1.72 -17.26
C VAL A 516 10.04 -1.77 -16.44
N ILE A 517 10.07 -1.27 -15.20
CA ILE A 517 8.91 -1.24 -14.31
C ILE A 517 7.80 -0.32 -14.85
N SER A 518 8.16 0.84 -15.39
CA SER A 518 7.22 1.79 -15.98
C SER A 518 6.55 1.23 -17.23
N ALA A 519 7.31 0.56 -18.11
CA ALA A 519 6.76 -0.13 -19.27
C ALA A 519 5.80 -1.24 -18.84
N ARG A 520 6.14 -1.97 -17.77
CA ARG A 520 5.29 -3.01 -17.21
C ARG A 520 4.00 -2.46 -16.63
N LEU A 521 4.07 -1.37 -15.87
CA LEU A 521 2.91 -0.65 -15.33
C LEU A 521 1.98 -0.18 -16.46
N SER A 522 2.54 0.45 -17.49
CA SER A 522 1.76 0.91 -18.65
C SER A 522 1.02 -0.25 -19.32
N SER A 523 1.68 -1.39 -19.50
CA SER A 523 1.08 -2.60 -20.06
C SER A 523 -0.09 -3.14 -19.21
N GLU A 524 0.03 -3.11 -17.87
CA GLU A 524 -1.06 -3.55 -16.99
C GLU A 524 -2.24 -2.55 -16.94
N ILE A 525 -1.97 -1.24 -17.00
CA ILE A 525 -3.03 -0.23 -17.13
C ILE A 525 -3.79 -0.43 -18.45
N GLN A 526 -3.07 -0.57 -19.57
CA GLN A 526 -3.68 -0.84 -20.88
C GLN A 526 -4.50 -2.14 -20.89
N ALA A 527 -4.04 -3.18 -20.19
CA ALA A 527 -4.79 -4.42 -20.05
C ALA A 527 -6.12 -4.18 -19.28
N SER A 528 -6.07 -3.45 -18.17
CA SER A 528 -7.26 -3.08 -17.40
C SER A 528 -8.27 -2.27 -18.23
N ASP A 529 -7.81 -1.26 -18.96
CA ASP A 529 -8.65 -0.42 -19.81
C ASP A 529 -9.28 -1.23 -20.95
N SER A 530 -8.51 -2.15 -21.54
CA SER A 530 -9.00 -3.05 -22.60
C SER A 530 -10.10 -3.95 -22.09
N ILE A 531 -10.00 -4.45 -20.85
CA ILE A 531 -11.03 -5.27 -20.21
C ILE A 531 -12.31 -4.45 -19.98
N GLU A 532 -12.20 -3.24 -19.46
CA GLU A 532 -13.37 -2.38 -19.20
C GLU A 532 -14.10 -2.01 -20.50
N ASN A 533 -13.35 -1.62 -21.52
CA ASN A 533 -13.91 -1.32 -22.84
C ASN A 533 -14.55 -2.55 -23.49
N ALA A 534 -13.94 -3.73 -23.38
CA ALA A 534 -14.51 -4.97 -23.89
C ALA A 534 -15.84 -5.31 -23.19
N LYS A 535 -15.91 -5.14 -21.86
CA LYS A 535 -17.15 -5.33 -21.08
C LYS A 535 -18.25 -4.39 -21.55
N LYS A 536 -17.93 -3.10 -21.70
CA LYS A 536 -18.88 -2.09 -22.17
C LYS A 536 -19.43 -2.43 -23.55
N LEU A 537 -18.54 -2.75 -24.50
CA LEU A 537 -18.93 -3.14 -25.86
C LEU A 537 -19.81 -4.39 -25.88
N SER A 538 -19.45 -5.42 -25.11
CA SER A 538 -20.26 -6.63 -24.99
C SER A 538 -21.64 -6.34 -24.37
N TRP A 539 -21.72 -5.50 -23.34
CA TRP A 539 -22.98 -5.12 -22.73
C TRP A 539 -23.87 -4.33 -23.69
N GLU A 540 -23.31 -3.37 -24.43
CA GLU A 540 -24.04 -2.63 -25.46
C GLU A 540 -24.57 -3.57 -26.55
N ALA A 541 -23.77 -4.55 -26.98
CA ALA A 541 -24.21 -5.56 -27.95
C ALA A 541 -25.40 -6.38 -27.42
N VAL A 542 -25.35 -6.83 -26.16
CA VAL A 542 -26.48 -7.53 -25.52
C VAL A 542 -27.71 -6.61 -25.49
N LYS A 543 -27.56 -5.37 -25.01
CA LYS A 543 -28.66 -4.42 -24.87
C LYS A 543 -29.41 -4.15 -26.18
N ILE A 544 -28.69 -3.93 -27.29
CA ILE A 544 -29.35 -3.64 -28.59
C ILE A 544 -29.95 -4.88 -29.26
N THR A 545 -29.74 -6.07 -28.68
CA THR A 545 -30.31 -7.34 -29.17
C THR A 545 -31.38 -7.93 -28.25
N GLN A 546 -31.81 -7.16 -27.24
CA GLN A 546 -32.91 -7.55 -26.37
C GLN A 546 -34.25 -7.37 -27.07
N ASN A 547 -35.13 -8.35 -26.91
CA ASN A 547 -36.49 -8.37 -27.46
C ASN A 547 -36.53 -8.38 -29.00
N PRO A 548 -35.99 -9.44 -29.66
CA PRO A 548 -36.14 -9.62 -31.09
C PRO A 548 -37.63 -9.73 -31.50
N PRO A 549 -37.99 -9.46 -32.78
CA PRO A 549 -37.12 -9.34 -33.95
C PRO A 549 -36.41 -7.98 -34.08
N HIS A 550 -35.21 -8.01 -34.69
CA HIS A 550 -34.45 -6.80 -35.01
C HIS A 550 -33.97 -6.83 -36.46
N SER A 551 -33.78 -5.65 -37.04
CA SER A 551 -33.30 -5.50 -38.42
C SER A 551 -31.86 -6.00 -38.59
N SER A 552 -31.47 -6.30 -39.83
CA SER A 552 -30.09 -6.63 -40.19
C SER A 552 -29.08 -5.58 -39.71
N THR A 553 -29.46 -4.29 -39.77
CA THR A 553 -28.61 -3.19 -39.29
C THR A 553 -28.31 -3.33 -37.80
N THR A 554 -29.32 -3.59 -36.97
CA THR A 554 -29.16 -3.78 -35.52
C THR A 554 -28.29 -5.00 -35.21
N TRP A 555 -28.53 -6.14 -35.86
CA TRP A 555 -27.70 -7.34 -35.68
C TRP A 555 -26.25 -7.12 -36.11
N LYS A 556 -26.04 -6.40 -37.22
CA LYS A 556 -24.69 -6.06 -37.70
C LYS A 556 -23.96 -5.15 -36.72
N GLN A 557 -24.64 -4.16 -36.15
CA GLN A 557 -24.07 -3.30 -35.11
C GLN A 557 -23.64 -4.10 -33.87
N ALA A 558 -24.48 -5.04 -33.42
CA ALA A 558 -24.15 -5.89 -32.27
C ALA A 558 -22.96 -6.82 -32.56
N SER A 559 -22.92 -7.40 -33.77
CA SER A 559 -21.80 -8.22 -34.26
C SER A 559 -20.48 -7.44 -34.24
N ASN A 560 -20.47 -6.22 -34.79
CA ASN A 560 -19.29 -5.36 -34.83
C ASN A 560 -18.79 -4.97 -33.42
N LYS A 561 -19.71 -4.74 -32.46
CA LYS A 561 -19.34 -4.44 -31.07
C LYS A 561 -18.67 -5.63 -30.37
N LEU A 562 -19.20 -6.84 -30.55
CA LEU A 562 -18.59 -8.05 -30.00
C LEU A 562 -17.24 -8.36 -30.66
N GLU A 563 -17.10 -8.15 -31.96
CA GLU A 563 -15.81 -8.31 -32.65
C GLU A 563 -14.74 -7.39 -32.06
N GLN A 564 -15.08 -6.12 -31.80
CA GLN A 564 -14.17 -5.19 -31.13
C GLN A 564 -13.82 -5.64 -29.70
N ALA A 565 -14.81 -6.10 -28.92
CA ALA A 565 -14.57 -6.63 -27.57
C ALA A 565 -13.65 -7.86 -27.58
N ILE A 566 -13.84 -8.77 -28.55
CA ILE A 566 -13.00 -9.96 -28.77
C ILE A 566 -11.57 -9.53 -29.12
N LYS A 567 -11.39 -8.53 -29.98
CA LYS A 567 -10.07 -8.00 -30.34
C LYS A 567 -9.33 -7.46 -29.12
N LEU A 568 -9.99 -6.65 -28.29
CA LEU A 568 -9.41 -6.07 -27.07
C LEU A 568 -8.92 -7.15 -26.09
N LEU A 569 -9.73 -8.17 -25.81
CA LEU A 569 -9.33 -9.27 -24.92
C LEU A 569 -8.29 -10.19 -25.57
N GLY A 570 -8.29 -10.31 -26.90
CA GLY A 570 -7.34 -11.12 -27.67
C GLY A 570 -5.91 -10.58 -27.65
N THR A 571 -5.73 -9.26 -27.50
CA THR A 571 -4.41 -8.61 -27.46
C THR A 571 -3.81 -8.50 -26.05
N MET A 572 -4.48 -9.05 -25.03
CA MET A 572 -4.06 -8.89 -23.65
C MET A 572 -2.75 -9.65 -23.33
N PRO A 573 -1.80 -9.06 -22.57
CA PRO A 573 -0.55 -9.72 -22.19
C PRO A 573 -0.76 -11.01 -21.38
N LYS A 574 -0.08 -12.08 -21.77
CA LYS A 574 -0.16 -13.41 -21.10
C LYS A 574 0.31 -13.41 -19.65
N ASN A 575 1.19 -12.48 -19.30
CA ASN A 575 1.76 -12.33 -17.97
C ASN A 575 0.94 -11.40 -17.06
N SER A 576 -0.19 -10.87 -17.52
CA SER A 576 -1.10 -10.12 -16.63
C SER A 576 -1.77 -11.09 -15.64
N PRO A 577 -1.96 -10.70 -14.36
CA PRO A 577 -2.67 -11.54 -13.39
C PRO A 577 -4.14 -11.76 -13.78
N LEU A 578 -4.69 -10.93 -14.67
CA LEU A 578 -6.06 -11.04 -15.17
C LEU A 578 -6.16 -11.97 -16.39
N TYR A 579 -5.04 -12.46 -16.94
CA TYR A 579 -5.03 -13.19 -18.20
C TYR A 579 -5.98 -14.40 -18.20
N ALA A 580 -5.85 -15.29 -17.22
CA ALA A 580 -6.63 -16.52 -17.18
C ALA A 580 -8.15 -16.28 -17.08
N GLN A 581 -8.56 -15.31 -16.25
CA GLN A 581 -9.98 -14.97 -16.09
C GLN A 581 -10.58 -14.42 -17.39
N GLU A 582 -9.87 -13.53 -18.07
CA GLU A 582 -10.41 -12.90 -19.27
C GLU A 582 -10.31 -13.80 -20.51
N GLN A 583 -9.43 -14.81 -20.51
CA GLN A 583 -9.48 -15.86 -21.54
C GLN A 583 -10.78 -16.65 -21.50
N GLN A 584 -11.36 -16.89 -20.31
CA GLN A 584 -12.69 -17.51 -20.20
C GLN A 584 -13.77 -16.59 -20.80
N ARG A 585 -13.75 -15.29 -20.43
CA ARG A 585 -14.66 -14.29 -20.97
C ARG A 585 -14.53 -14.12 -22.48
N LEU A 586 -13.33 -14.22 -23.03
CA LEU A 586 -13.09 -14.21 -24.47
C LEU A 586 -13.84 -15.36 -25.18
N GLN A 587 -13.91 -16.55 -24.58
CA GLN A 587 -14.69 -17.65 -25.16
C GLN A 587 -16.19 -17.36 -25.13
N GLU A 588 -16.69 -16.79 -24.03
CA GLU A 588 -18.09 -16.33 -23.94
C GLU A 588 -18.42 -15.32 -25.03
N TYR A 589 -17.53 -14.33 -25.25
CA TYR A 589 -17.74 -13.30 -26.28
C TYR A 589 -17.72 -13.91 -27.69
N LYS A 590 -16.84 -14.87 -27.97
CA LYS A 590 -16.83 -15.61 -29.24
C LYS A 590 -18.10 -16.42 -29.47
N ALA A 591 -18.64 -17.05 -28.42
CA ALA A 591 -19.90 -17.78 -28.51
C ALA A 591 -21.09 -16.83 -28.79
N ASN A 592 -21.14 -15.69 -28.10
CA ASN A 592 -22.15 -14.65 -28.34
C ASN A 592 -22.04 -14.07 -29.76
N TYR A 593 -20.82 -13.80 -30.23
CA TYR A 593 -20.58 -13.31 -31.58
C TYR A 593 -21.09 -14.31 -32.63
N THR A 594 -20.79 -15.60 -32.45
CA THR A 594 -21.26 -16.66 -33.34
C THR A 594 -22.79 -16.72 -33.37
N THR A 595 -23.44 -16.57 -32.22
CA THR A 595 -24.90 -16.57 -32.10
C THR A 595 -25.53 -15.37 -32.80
N ILE A 596 -25.00 -14.17 -32.58
CA ILE A 596 -25.48 -12.94 -33.23
C ILE A 596 -25.25 -12.98 -34.74
N ASN A 597 -24.10 -13.47 -35.19
CA ASN A 597 -23.80 -13.55 -36.63
C ASN A 597 -24.72 -14.56 -37.33
N LYS A 598 -25.08 -15.67 -36.68
CA LYS A 598 -26.11 -16.59 -37.18
C LYS A 598 -27.47 -15.91 -37.32
N ARG A 599 -27.87 -15.08 -36.34
CA ARG A 599 -29.13 -14.32 -36.40
C ARG A 599 -29.13 -13.29 -37.53
N LEU A 600 -28.02 -12.59 -37.75
CA LEU A 600 -27.85 -11.67 -38.88
C LEU A 600 -28.08 -12.38 -40.22
N ILE A 601 -27.46 -13.55 -40.43
CA ILE A 601 -27.62 -14.33 -41.67
C ILE A 601 -29.08 -14.78 -41.88
N ILE A 602 -29.76 -15.19 -40.80
CA ILE A 602 -31.19 -15.56 -40.86
C ILE A 602 -32.03 -14.36 -41.28
N GLU A 603 -31.79 -13.20 -40.68
CA GLU A 603 -32.52 -11.97 -40.98
C GLU A 603 -32.28 -11.49 -42.42
N ASP A 604 -31.03 -11.44 -42.88
CA ASP A 604 -30.68 -11.05 -44.25
C ASP A 604 -31.34 -11.96 -45.29
N ASN A 605 -31.30 -13.28 -45.05
CA ASN A 605 -31.94 -14.25 -45.93
C ASN A 605 -33.47 -14.10 -45.95
N ALA A 606 -34.09 -13.79 -44.81
CA ALA A 606 -35.54 -13.53 -44.74
C ALA A 606 -35.93 -12.29 -45.55
N VAL A 607 -35.19 -11.19 -45.39
CA VAL A 607 -35.40 -9.96 -46.16
C VAL A 607 -35.21 -10.18 -47.66
N LEU A 608 -34.19 -10.94 -48.07
CA LEU A 608 -33.95 -11.29 -49.48
C LEU A 608 -35.07 -12.14 -50.07
N LYS A 609 -35.52 -13.18 -49.36
CA LYS A 609 -36.65 -14.02 -49.78
C LYS A 609 -37.93 -13.22 -49.93
N PHE A 610 -38.20 -12.32 -48.99
CA PHE A 610 -39.36 -11.43 -49.06
C PHE A 610 -39.32 -10.55 -50.31
N LYS A 611 -38.19 -9.90 -50.59
CA LYS A 611 -37.98 -9.10 -51.83
C LYS A 611 -38.11 -9.94 -53.11
N GLN A 612 -37.62 -11.18 -53.10
CA GLN A 612 -37.76 -12.10 -54.24
C GLN A 612 -39.23 -12.44 -54.51
N ALA A 613 -40.01 -12.73 -53.47
CA ALA A 613 -41.43 -13.01 -53.61
C ALA A 613 -42.19 -11.79 -54.15
N GLN A 614 -41.88 -10.59 -53.66
CA GLN A 614 -42.44 -9.34 -54.20
C GLN A 614 -42.11 -9.15 -55.69
N LYS A 615 -40.87 -9.46 -56.11
CA LYS A 615 -40.48 -9.37 -57.53
C LYS A 615 -41.28 -10.34 -58.41
N LEU A 616 -41.50 -11.58 -57.94
CA LEU A 616 -42.33 -12.56 -58.64
C LEU A 616 -43.78 -12.08 -58.75
N ALA A 617 -44.33 -11.52 -57.67
CA ALA A 617 -45.69 -11.01 -57.68
C ALA A 617 -45.88 -9.82 -58.62
N LYS A 618 -44.91 -8.88 -58.71
CA LYS A 618 -44.92 -7.81 -59.71
C LYS A 618 -44.90 -8.33 -61.15
N GLN A 619 -44.29 -9.49 -61.41
CA GLN A 619 -44.36 -10.13 -62.73
C GLN A 619 -45.76 -10.70 -63.01
N VAL A 620 -46.39 -11.30 -61.99
CA VAL A 620 -47.78 -11.78 -62.07
C VAL A 620 -48.74 -10.63 -62.35
N GLU A 621 -48.58 -9.49 -61.69
CA GLU A 621 -49.38 -8.28 -61.95
C GLU A 621 -49.25 -7.79 -63.39
N ARG A 622 -48.03 -7.74 -63.95
CA ARG A 622 -47.82 -7.36 -65.35
C ARG A 622 -48.51 -8.30 -66.33
N ILE A 623 -48.51 -9.60 -66.05
CA ILE A 623 -49.23 -10.59 -66.87
C ILE A 623 -50.74 -10.35 -66.77
N ALA A 624 -51.25 -10.07 -65.57
CA ALA A 624 -52.68 -9.79 -65.33
C ALA A 624 -53.14 -8.43 -65.89
N GLN A 625 -52.22 -7.51 -66.19
CA GLN A 625 -52.51 -6.22 -66.84
C GLN A 625 -52.42 -6.28 -68.38
N ASN A 626 -51.71 -7.27 -68.94
CA ASN A 626 -51.48 -7.35 -70.38
C ASN A 626 -52.61 -8.13 -71.09
N MET A 627 -53.64 -7.40 -71.50
CA MET A 627 -54.79 -7.93 -72.24
C MET A 627 -54.55 -7.95 -73.76
N PRO A 628 -55.08 -8.95 -74.51
CA PRO A 628 -55.87 -10.10 -74.04
C PRO A 628 -55.00 -11.18 -73.38
N TYR A 629 -55.55 -11.86 -72.36
CA TYR A 629 -54.84 -12.96 -71.68
C TYR A 629 -54.61 -14.16 -72.60
N THR A 630 -53.43 -14.75 -72.53
CA THR A 630 -53.15 -16.04 -73.17
C THR A 630 -53.11 -17.16 -72.12
N LEU A 631 -53.49 -18.39 -72.50
CA LEU A 631 -53.37 -19.56 -71.61
C LEU A 631 -51.94 -19.74 -71.10
N ALA A 632 -50.94 -19.55 -71.96
CA ALA A 632 -49.53 -19.59 -71.58
C ALA A 632 -49.18 -18.52 -70.54
N GLY A 633 -49.66 -17.29 -70.70
CA GLY A 633 -49.47 -16.22 -69.73
C GLY A 633 -50.08 -16.54 -68.36
N LEU A 634 -51.33 -17.03 -68.33
CA LEU A 634 -51.99 -17.39 -67.07
C LEU A 634 -51.32 -18.59 -66.38
N GLN A 635 -50.87 -19.59 -67.14
CA GLN A 635 -50.11 -20.72 -66.60
C GLN A 635 -48.78 -20.26 -65.98
N ASP A 636 -48.09 -19.35 -66.66
CA ASP A 636 -46.86 -18.73 -66.15
C ASP A 636 -47.11 -17.90 -64.87
N ALA A 637 -48.22 -17.14 -64.82
CA ALA A 637 -48.65 -16.41 -63.63
C ALA A 637 -48.93 -17.35 -62.44
N LEU A 638 -49.62 -18.48 -62.67
CA LEU A 638 -49.86 -19.50 -61.63
C LEU A 638 -48.56 -20.10 -61.10
N ALA A 639 -47.62 -20.43 -61.99
CA ALA A 639 -46.32 -20.96 -61.59
C ALA A 639 -45.54 -19.95 -60.73
N LYS A 640 -45.48 -18.68 -61.16
CA LYS A 640 -44.78 -17.60 -60.44
C LYS A 640 -45.41 -17.27 -59.09
N ILE A 641 -46.73 -17.16 -58.99
CA ILE A 641 -47.39 -16.82 -57.71
C ILE A 641 -47.31 -17.99 -56.71
N LYS A 642 -47.35 -19.25 -57.19
CA LYS A 642 -47.08 -20.43 -56.37
C LYS A 642 -45.64 -20.44 -55.85
N GLN A 643 -44.67 -20.12 -56.72
CA GLN A 643 -43.27 -19.97 -56.32
C GLN A 643 -43.10 -18.87 -55.26
N ALA A 644 -43.72 -17.70 -55.45
CA ALA A 644 -43.68 -16.60 -54.50
C ALA A 644 -44.24 -17.01 -53.12
N THR A 645 -45.37 -17.71 -53.10
CA THR A 645 -46.00 -18.24 -51.89
C THR A 645 -45.09 -19.23 -51.15
N ASN A 646 -44.44 -20.14 -51.88
CA ASN A 646 -43.48 -21.09 -51.31
C ASN A 646 -42.25 -20.38 -50.71
N VAL A 647 -41.73 -19.36 -51.39
CA VAL A 647 -40.59 -18.56 -50.90
C VAL A 647 -40.95 -17.87 -49.58
N LEU A 648 -42.11 -17.21 -49.50
CA LEU A 648 -42.57 -16.55 -48.27
C LEU A 648 -42.81 -17.54 -47.13
N SER A 649 -43.41 -18.68 -47.41
CA SER A 649 -43.68 -19.73 -46.41
C SER A 649 -42.40 -20.35 -45.83
N SER A 650 -41.26 -20.17 -46.50
CA SER A 650 -39.95 -20.63 -46.04
C SER A 650 -39.18 -19.59 -45.19
N ILE A 651 -39.78 -18.45 -44.89
CA ILE A 651 -39.21 -17.42 -44.00
C ILE A 651 -39.39 -17.88 -42.54
N PRO A 652 -38.30 -18.03 -41.75
CA PRO A 652 -38.40 -18.44 -40.36
C PRO A 652 -39.19 -17.46 -39.48
N SER A 653 -39.85 -17.96 -38.45
CA SER A 653 -40.46 -17.10 -37.43
C SER A 653 -39.41 -16.34 -36.62
N GLY A 654 -39.78 -15.14 -36.15
CA GLY A 654 -38.89 -14.28 -35.36
C GLY A 654 -37.92 -13.44 -36.18
N THR A 655 -38.13 -13.31 -37.49
CA THR A 655 -37.48 -12.30 -38.35
C THR A 655 -38.37 -11.07 -38.49
N THR A 656 -37.82 -9.91 -38.88
CA THR A 656 -38.62 -8.67 -38.96
C THR A 656 -39.76 -8.76 -39.98
N VAL A 657 -39.53 -9.45 -41.09
CA VAL A 657 -40.53 -9.65 -42.16
C VAL A 657 -41.45 -10.85 -41.95
N SER A 658 -41.33 -11.60 -40.84
CA SER A 658 -42.07 -12.88 -40.69
C SER A 658 -43.59 -12.69 -40.59
N VAL A 659 -44.07 -11.67 -39.87
CA VAL A 659 -45.50 -11.35 -39.77
C VAL A 659 -46.06 -10.93 -41.13
N GLN A 660 -45.40 -9.98 -41.78
CA GLN A 660 -45.77 -9.50 -43.12
C GLN A 660 -45.73 -10.63 -44.16
N ALA A 661 -44.73 -11.51 -44.11
CA ALA A 661 -44.66 -12.67 -44.99
C ALA A 661 -45.87 -13.59 -44.83
N SER A 662 -46.30 -13.84 -43.58
CA SER A 662 -47.49 -14.64 -43.30
C SER A 662 -48.77 -14.02 -43.84
N GLU A 663 -48.93 -12.71 -43.74
CA GLU A 663 -50.08 -11.97 -44.30
C GLU A 663 -50.07 -12.03 -45.84
N VAL A 664 -48.92 -11.77 -46.47
CA VAL A 664 -48.77 -11.78 -47.93
C VAL A 664 -49.01 -13.18 -48.50
N VAL A 665 -48.65 -14.26 -47.79
CA VAL A 665 -48.99 -15.64 -48.20
C VAL A 665 -50.50 -15.83 -48.36
N GLN A 666 -51.31 -15.24 -47.46
CA GLN A 666 -52.77 -15.33 -47.55
C GLN A 666 -53.31 -14.57 -48.78
N ILE A 667 -52.73 -13.40 -49.08
CA ILE A 667 -53.08 -12.62 -50.29
C ILE A 667 -52.70 -13.40 -51.55
N TYR A 668 -51.49 -13.93 -51.62
CA TYR A 668 -51.01 -14.67 -52.81
C TYR A 668 -51.78 -15.95 -53.05
N SER A 669 -52.25 -16.61 -51.99
CA SER A 669 -53.11 -17.80 -52.09
C SER A 669 -54.47 -17.45 -52.70
N ARG A 670 -55.06 -16.31 -52.33
CA ARG A 670 -56.33 -15.83 -52.93
C ARG A 670 -56.14 -15.42 -54.38
N ASN A 671 -55.08 -14.67 -54.68
CA ASN A 671 -54.70 -14.31 -56.04
C ASN A 671 -54.43 -15.53 -56.93
N TYR A 672 -53.78 -16.58 -56.41
CA TYR A 672 -53.61 -17.85 -57.13
C TYR A 672 -54.96 -18.45 -57.54
N ASN A 673 -55.93 -18.53 -56.61
CA ASN A 673 -57.25 -19.07 -56.91
C ASN A 673 -57.99 -18.23 -57.97
N THR A 674 -57.89 -16.90 -57.90
CA THR A 674 -58.48 -16.01 -58.91
C THR A 674 -57.89 -16.27 -60.30
N ILE A 675 -56.57 -16.34 -60.42
CA ILE A 675 -55.89 -16.64 -61.69
C ILE A 675 -56.26 -18.05 -62.18
N TYR A 676 -56.35 -19.02 -61.26
CA TYR A 676 -56.67 -20.41 -61.59
C TYR A 676 -58.08 -20.54 -62.16
N ASN A 677 -59.06 -19.89 -61.53
CA ASN A 677 -60.43 -19.86 -62.03
C ASN A 677 -60.52 -19.21 -63.41
N ARG A 678 -59.77 -18.13 -63.66
CA ARG A 678 -59.70 -17.50 -64.99
C ARG A 678 -59.04 -18.40 -66.03
N PHE A 679 -57.95 -19.07 -65.67
CA PHE A 679 -57.28 -20.06 -66.52
C PHE A 679 -58.23 -21.18 -66.93
N GLN A 680 -58.96 -21.75 -65.97
CA GLN A 680 -59.94 -22.81 -66.25
C GLN A 680 -61.07 -22.33 -67.17
N ALA A 681 -61.62 -21.13 -66.91
CA ALA A 681 -62.68 -20.56 -67.74
C ALA A 681 -62.26 -20.41 -69.22
N ILE A 682 -61.04 -19.93 -69.48
CA ILE A 682 -60.51 -19.81 -70.85
C ILE A 682 -60.23 -21.20 -71.45
N ASN A 683 -59.68 -22.14 -70.67
CA ASN A 683 -59.32 -23.47 -71.14
C ASN A 683 -60.53 -24.34 -71.51
N THR A 684 -61.66 -24.19 -70.83
CA THR A 684 -62.90 -24.93 -71.11
C THR A 684 -63.74 -24.33 -72.23
N CYS A 685 -63.38 -23.15 -72.73
CA CYS A 685 -64.17 -22.45 -73.74
C CYS A 685 -64.06 -23.16 -75.09
N SER A 686 -65.14 -23.85 -75.49
CA SER A 686 -65.13 -24.84 -76.58
C SER A 686 -65.11 -24.22 -78.00
N SER A 687 -65.13 -22.90 -78.13
CA SER A 687 -65.03 -22.21 -79.43
C SER A 687 -64.01 -21.06 -79.34
N PRO A 688 -62.79 -21.21 -79.87
CA PRO A 688 -61.73 -20.19 -79.80
C PRO A 688 -62.02 -18.92 -80.61
N GLN A 689 -63.18 -18.81 -81.27
CA GLN A 689 -63.59 -17.65 -82.08
C GLN A 689 -64.80 -16.88 -81.53
N SER A 690 -65.44 -17.30 -80.42
CA SER A 690 -66.50 -16.46 -79.84
C SER A 690 -65.89 -15.33 -79.01
N SER A 691 -66.33 -14.09 -79.28
CA SER A 691 -65.96 -12.90 -78.51
C SER A 691 -66.29 -13.04 -77.02
N ASP A 692 -67.18 -13.97 -76.66
CA ASP A 692 -67.62 -14.22 -75.29
C ASP A 692 -66.54 -14.91 -74.43
N CYS A 693 -65.66 -15.71 -75.03
CA CYS A 693 -64.57 -16.38 -74.31
C CYS A 693 -63.42 -15.42 -73.94
N PHE A 694 -63.23 -14.38 -74.75
CA PHE A 694 -62.17 -13.39 -74.61
C PHE A 694 -62.72 -12.01 -74.26
N ASP A 695 -63.96 -11.91 -73.77
CA ASP A 695 -64.62 -10.62 -73.55
C ASP A 695 -63.71 -9.72 -72.73
N ALA A 696 -63.14 -8.72 -73.43
CA ALA A 696 -62.05 -7.88 -72.95
C ALA A 696 -62.49 -7.01 -71.77
N ASN A 697 -63.80 -7.01 -71.48
CA ASN A 697 -64.44 -6.23 -70.44
C ASN A 697 -64.41 -6.89 -69.05
N TYR A 698 -64.06 -8.17 -68.92
CA TYR A 698 -63.87 -8.82 -67.62
C TYR A 698 -62.38 -8.83 -67.22
N SER A 699 -61.87 -7.65 -66.87
CA SER A 699 -60.63 -7.52 -66.09
C SER A 699 -60.84 -8.21 -64.74
N PHE A 700 -59.96 -9.14 -64.36
CA PHE A 700 -59.96 -9.66 -62.98
C PHE A 700 -58.96 -8.86 -62.16
N TYR A 701 -59.42 -8.29 -61.06
CA TYR A 701 -58.57 -7.52 -60.16
C TYR A 701 -57.84 -8.46 -59.22
N LEU A 702 -56.51 -8.49 -59.34
CA LEU A 702 -55.67 -9.04 -58.28
C LEU A 702 -55.74 -8.10 -57.08
N GLU A 703 -55.81 -8.66 -55.87
CA GLU A 703 -55.69 -7.83 -54.68
C GLU A 703 -54.32 -7.16 -54.67
N SER A 704 -54.35 -5.83 -54.55
CA SER A 704 -53.15 -4.99 -54.53
C SER A 704 -52.29 -5.30 -53.33
N ILE A 705 -51.00 -5.47 -53.59
CA ILE A 705 -49.97 -5.73 -52.59
C ILE A 705 -49.54 -4.41 -51.92
N ASP A 706 -49.63 -3.29 -52.64
CA ASP A 706 -49.08 -1.98 -52.21
C ASP A 706 -49.82 -1.37 -51.01
N SER A 707 -51.10 -1.69 -50.79
CA SER A 707 -51.85 -1.18 -49.63
C SER A 707 -51.34 -1.72 -48.29
N SER A 708 -50.67 -2.87 -48.30
CA SER A 708 -50.05 -3.51 -47.12
C SER A 708 -48.58 -3.12 -46.90
N LEU A 709 -47.98 -2.35 -47.82
CA LEU A 709 -46.53 -2.06 -47.87
C LEU A 709 -46.15 -0.63 -47.45
N SER A 710 -47.10 0.28 -47.29
CA SER A 710 -46.84 1.70 -47.01
C SER A 710 -46.34 2.03 -45.60
N SER A 711 -46.10 1.03 -44.75
CA SER A 711 -45.70 1.19 -43.34
C SER A 711 -44.27 0.74 -43.00
N LEU A 712 -43.40 0.54 -44.00
CA LEU A 712 -41.96 0.27 -43.86
C LEU A 712 -41.15 1.52 -44.23
#